data_AF-A0A364LMH4-F1
#
_entry.id   AF-A0A364LMH4-F1
#
_cell.length_a   1.000
_cell.length_b   1.000
_cell.length_c   1.000
_cell.angle_alpha   90.00
_cell.angle_beta   90.00
_cell.angle_gamma   90.00
#
_symmetry.space_group_name_H-M   'P 1'
#
loop_
_entity.id
_entity.type
_entity.pdbx_description
1 polymer ?
#
loop_
_entity_poly.entity_id
_entity_poly.type
_entity_poly.pdbx_seq_one_letter_code
_entity_poly.pdbx_strand_id
1 'polypeptide(L)'
;MNKKKILELIHSKKNYKKISIALINGLSKNPELMALTYNSSTSRATNLSLFQCLLENNKEDIFFELLKNQSFWPLLFREDSEGQSVLHYLVKTEKDNSTLLANILEIRPGLINRLTKNGDTALHIAVKSGRIWAINALVKQEKNDVLVRNEQGESAFSLADNNRAVLNALVSKDLERLRSLSLVSCDTSSTKKSEIRKTFPRFCHLPSGNTTSIMDELENDRRYTWEEALQLMRGDSFQSKEYESLDDFSRTFLELLKNFNENSTSTAYLKQLSDFIKKTRLLSYEDSQLEATIFKNSKSKEVLAELLQVLQPVVQEESKKLYEKHFRLVENYLQLILIEGFNQNYVKNTPPSFEALDSNKAKLLEALWSMTEMSSINFENGHFPIELLNRQILGLQQEYSFEEILNGLYLLFPKLDRRQKLLSHYFNWQLLYYNGAIGNISNEASFQNQLSLFGKRSLYYTQGLDELGLPLSKLFDELVNLHSSPFFRNYRQLIDWINHPKISQRCSFDALVDSALQKKPGERSAEVELIADELRMLTRGFYRNVSLEEFRHNNWSKADQSDKARTILQCTDNFNKLNNYFVHKILSQTSKNVANVLQLLLQLAQALCNFRGESEADLNHLMLIASVLNSHRILRLNKYFKKLTPADREVYNQLDELVSNQENFKWLRRAANSFDSSLPFIPGILGDITKASEGNSRLISKSEQVGGTILNLYERKCKNQFQADCFRTDIREFLAEYTFYNEDEQSLASYVLYPRNVFLDLSQINFSNVTSILQRFNQDFLDQNLLPKIKVGDKLDLPKLCLPKLLSVFHNWLKSMTQLSEPQYLFLQSTLTSLSESVARAIKINNEIYVKKMGFPYIEEHCYKQRLQSFFLYIERIKTQPANRENADSPRTAIGKLKAQLLFFGSSRAMPGEGESKPAKRVQSLNSSESSSSLWKEPRRKSTPPSLECGSVGISLDGGLASLTPIEENIIQMASDTFSL
;
A
#
# COMPACT_ATOMS: atom_id res chain seq x y z
N MET A 1 13.38 50.04 -41.73
CA MET A 1 14.79 49.75 -41.34
C MET A 1 15.50 49.11 -42.54
N ASN A 2 16.81 48.82 -42.54
CA ASN A 2 17.47 48.16 -43.69
C ASN A 2 18.62 47.21 -43.27
N LYS A 3 19.09 46.35 -44.20
CA LYS A 3 20.14 45.33 -43.96
C LYS A 3 21.41 45.91 -43.32
N LYS A 4 21.89 47.06 -43.82
CA LYS A 4 23.09 47.73 -43.28
C LYS A 4 22.89 48.17 -41.83
N LYS A 5 21.77 48.83 -41.51
CA LYS A 5 21.48 49.31 -40.15
C LYS A 5 21.21 48.19 -39.16
N ILE A 6 20.76 47.01 -39.61
CA ILE A 6 20.68 45.79 -38.78
C ILE A 6 22.08 45.28 -38.45
N LEU A 7 22.99 45.20 -39.43
CA LEU A 7 24.38 44.82 -39.18
C LEU A 7 25.12 45.81 -38.26
N GLU A 8 24.92 47.12 -38.45
CA GLU A 8 25.43 48.17 -37.55
C GLU A 8 24.92 48.04 -36.10
N LEU A 9 23.70 47.51 -35.91
CA LEU A 9 23.14 47.20 -34.60
C LEU A 9 23.73 45.92 -33.98
N ILE A 10 23.93 44.86 -34.78
CA ILE A 10 24.52 43.59 -34.32
C ILE A 10 25.99 43.76 -33.90
N HIS A 11 26.79 44.48 -34.68
CA HIS A 11 28.19 44.78 -34.36
C HIS A 11 28.36 45.85 -33.28
N SER A 12 27.26 46.40 -32.75
CA SER A 12 27.30 47.49 -31.77
C SER A 12 27.72 47.01 -30.38
N LYS A 13 28.60 47.77 -29.71
CA LYS A 13 28.92 47.59 -28.28
C LYS A 13 27.84 48.18 -27.34
N LYS A 14 26.64 48.49 -27.85
CA LYS A 14 25.52 49.05 -27.06
C LYS A 14 24.84 47.94 -26.22
N ASN A 15 24.17 48.35 -25.14
CA ASN A 15 23.44 47.43 -24.27
C ASN A 15 22.41 46.60 -25.05
N TYR A 16 22.44 45.27 -24.87
CA TYR A 16 21.64 44.31 -25.63
C TYR A 16 20.14 44.63 -25.62
N LYS A 17 19.56 45.03 -24.47
CA LYS A 17 18.13 45.39 -24.37
C LYS A 17 17.77 46.56 -25.29
N LYS A 18 18.65 47.57 -25.39
CA LYS A 18 18.45 48.72 -26.29
C LYS A 18 18.54 48.31 -27.76
N ILE A 19 19.37 47.32 -28.10
CA ILE A 19 19.45 46.76 -29.45
C ILE A 19 18.20 45.91 -29.74
N SER A 20 17.77 45.03 -28.83
CA SER A 20 16.56 44.21 -28.98
C SER A 20 15.32 45.07 -29.20
N ILE A 21 15.10 46.13 -28.41
CA ILE A 21 13.99 47.06 -28.61
C ILE A 21 14.05 47.75 -29.98
N ALA A 22 15.24 48.15 -30.44
CA ALA A 22 15.41 48.76 -31.76
C ALA A 22 15.16 47.78 -32.92
N LEU A 23 15.55 46.51 -32.77
CA LEU A 23 15.26 45.45 -33.73
C LEU A 23 13.77 45.10 -33.76
N ILE A 24 13.13 44.87 -32.60
CA ILE A 24 11.70 44.59 -32.48
C ILE A 24 10.89 45.70 -33.16
N ASN A 25 11.12 46.96 -32.79
CA ASN A 25 10.39 48.11 -33.34
C ASN A 25 10.72 48.41 -34.81
N GLY A 26 11.86 47.94 -35.32
CA GLY A 26 12.28 48.13 -36.70
C GLY A 26 11.77 47.06 -37.65
N LEU A 27 11.66 45.81 -37.16
CA LEU A 27 11.18 44.64 -37.89
C LEU A 27 9.65 44.55 -37.86
N SER A 28 8.99 44.86 -36.73
CA SER A 28 7.53 44.91 -36.66
C SER A 28 6.92 45.93 -37.64
N LYS A 29 7.62 47.04 -37.89
CA LYS A 29 7.24 48.05 -38.88
C LYS A 29 7.58 47.68 -40.34
N ASN A 30 8.37 46.63 -40.58
CA ASN A 30 8.79 46.20 -41.92
C ASN A 30 9.05 44.68 -41.92
N PRO A 31 8.01 43.81 -41.88
CA PRO A 31 8.18 42.37 -41.69
C PRO A 31 9.07 41.68 -42.74
N GLU A 32 9.09 42.19 -43.96
CA GLU A 32 9.96 41.74 -45.07
C GLU A 32 11.45 41.73 -44.71
N LEU A 33 11.90 42.56 -43.77
CA LEU A 33 13.29 42.57 -43.31
C LEU A 33 13.70 41.28 -42.58
N MET A 34 12.73 40.49 -42.10
CA MET A 34 12.98 39.15 -41.57
C MET A 34 13.30 38.14 -42.69
N ALA A 35 12.95 38.44 -43.95
CA ALA A 35 13.25 37.60 -45.09
C ALA A 35 14.71 37.74 -45.59
N LEU A 36 15.44 38.77 -45.12
CA LEU A 36 16.82 39.05 -45.50
C LEU A 36 17.80 37.95 -45.05
N THR A 37 18.75 37.64 -45.92
CA THR A 37 19.96 36.88 -45.57
C THR A 37 21.13 37.81 -45.24
N TYR A 38 22.08 37.31 -44.47
CA TYR A 38 23.31 37.97 -44.05
C TYR A 38 24.50 37.07 -44.42
N ASN A 39 25.65 37.65 -44.77
CA ASN A 39 26.83 36.87 -45.13
C ASN A 39 27.55 36.46 -43.85
N SER A 40 28.01 35.22 -43.75
CA SER A 40 28.83 34.76 -42.61
C SER A 40 30.16 35.50 -42.56
N SER A 41 30.68 35.66 -41.35
CA SER A 41 32.07 36.06 -41.08
C SER A 41 33.11 35.03 -41.55
N THR A 42 32.76 33.74 -41.55
CA THR A 42 33.67 32.63 -41.85
C THR A 42 33.64 32.21 -43.32
N SER A 43 32.49 32.33 -44.00
CA SER A 43 32.37 32.06 -45.45
C SER A 43 31.54 33.11 -46.17
N ARG A 44 32.12 33.70 -47.23
CA ARG A 44 31.43 34.69 -48.08
C ARG A 44 30.28 34.11 -48.90
N ALA A 45 30.23 32.79 -49.07
CA ALA A 45 29.19 32.10 -49.84
C ALA A 45 27.94 31.75 -49.00
N THR A 46 28.11 31.54 -47.69
CA THR A 46 27.01 31.06 -46.83
C THR A 46 26.06 32.19 -46.44
N ASN A 47 24.77 31.98 -46.71
CA ASN A 47 23.69 32.91 -46.45
C ASN A 47 22.97 32.56 -45.13
N LEU A 48 23.15 33.38 -44.10
CA LEU A 48 22.57 33.22 -42.77
C LEU A 48 21.24 33.97 -42.62
N SER A 49 20.30 33.43 -41.85
CA SER A 49 19.18 34.20 -41.29
C SER A 49 19.65 35.19 -40.22
N LEU A 50 18.78 36.11 -39.81
CA LEU A 50 19.01 37.00 -38.67
C LEU A 50 19.38 36.23 -37.39
N PHE A 51 18.75 35.08 -37.17
CA PHE A 51 18.96 34.24 -35.98
C PHE A 51 20.32 33.53 -35.98
N GLN A 52 20.75 32.96 -37.10
CA GLN A 52 22.11 32.39 -37.22
C GLN A 52 23.18 33.49 -37.13
N CYS A 53 22.96 34.65 -37.75
CA CYS A 53 23.87 35.80 -37.70
C CYS A 53 24.06 36.36 -36.27
N LEU A 54 22.99 36.39 -35.44
CA LEU A 54 23.10 36.75 -34.03
C LEU A 54 23.93 35.75 -33.22
N LEU A 55 23.81 34.45 -33.48
CA LEU A 55 24.58 33.41 -32.80
C LEU A 55 26.05 33.45 -33.22
N GLU A 56 26.36 33.61 -34.51
CA GLU A 56 27.72 33.80 -35.02
C GLU A 56 28.44 35.00 -34.36
N ASN A 57 27.69 36.06 -34.03
CA ASN A 57 28.23 37.29 -33.43
C ASN A 57 28.20 37.31 -31.89
N ASN A 58 27.96 36.16 -31.24
CA ASN A 58 27.81 36.01 -29.79
C ASN A 58 26.83 37.06 -29.21
N LYS A 59 25.59 37.05 -29.74
CA LYS A 59 24.45 37.91 -29.35
C LYS A 59 23.25 37.09 -28.87
N GLU A 60 23.49 36.02 -28.13
CA GLU A 60 22.46 35.10 -27.65
C GLU A 60 21.45 35.80 -26.72
N ASP A 61 21.86 36.81 -25.96
CA ASP A 61 20.94 37.63 -25.15
C ASP A 61 19.98 38.48 -26.00
N ILE A 62 20.39 38.88 -27.21
CA ILE A 62 19.50 39.55 -28.18
C ILE A 62 18.56 38.52 -28.81
N PHE A 63 19.08 37.35 -29.18
CA PHE A 63 18.27 36.23 -29.66
C PHE A 63 17.17 35.88 -28.67
N PHE A 64 17.50 35.71 -27.38
CA PHE A 64 16.56 35.33 -26.33
C PHE A 64 15.45 36.38 -26.13
N GLU A 65 15.77 37.67 -26.18
CA GLU A 65 14.75 38.74 -26.14
C GLU A 65 13.86 38.77 -27.41
N LEU A 66 14.39 38.41 -28.59
CA LEU A 66 13.59 38.27 -29.81
C LEU A 66 12.67 37.04 -29.75
N LEU A 67 13.15 35.90 -29.24
CA LEU A 67 12.41 34.64 -29.20
C LEU A 67 11.12 34.71 -28.37
N LYS A 68 11.07 35.60 -27.37
CA LYS A 68 9.86 35.88 -26.55
C LYS A 68 8.68 36.41 -27.37
N ASN A 69 8.91 36.94 -28.57
CA ASN A 69 7.86 37.47 -29.44
C ASN A 69 7.62 36.52 -30.62
N GLN A 70 6.41 35.94 -30.66
CA GLN A 70 5.99 34.91 -31.61
C GLN A 70 6.18 35.32 -33.09
N SER A 71 6.16 36.61 -33.41
CA SER A 71 6.38 37.11 -34.78
C SER A 71 7.77 36.77 -35.35
N PHE A 72 8.77 36.43 -34.51
CA PHE A 72 10.10 36.01 -34.96
C PHE A 72 10.28 34.49 -35.08
N TRP A 73 9.33 33.68 -34.61
CA TRP A 73 9.40 32.22 -34.67
C TRP A 73 9.61 31.65 -36.09
N PRO A 74 9.09 32.25 -37.19
CA PRO A 74 9.41 31.81 -38.56
C PRO A 74 10.91 31.80 -38.91
N LEU A 75 11.77 32.52 -38.18
CA LEU A 75 13.22 32.47 -38.36
C LEU A 75 13.84 31.13 -37.90
N LEU A 76 13.18 30.38 -37.01
CA LEU A 76 13.56 29.01 -36.61
C LEU A 76 13.34 27.97 -37.72
N PHE A 77 12.70 28.36 -38.82
CA PHE A 77 12.44 27.53 -40.00
C PHE A 77 13.45 27.76 -41.12
N ARG A 78 14.47 28.61 -40.89
CA ARG A 78 15.54 28.87 -41.86
C ARG A 78 16.78 28.03 -41.57
N GLU A 79 17.33 27.52 -42.65
CA GLU A 79 18.61 26.82 -42.75
C GLU A 79 19.52 27.67 -43.66
N ASP A 80 20.84 27.56 -43.49
CA ASP A 80 21.78 28.23 -44.38
C ASP A 80 22.04 27.41 -45.64
N SER A 81 23.02 27.84 -46.46
CA SER A 81 23.39 27.11 -47.67
C SER A 81 23.93 25.71 -47.41
N GLU A 82 24.36 25.37 -46.18
CA GLU A 82 24.90 24.05 -45.81
C GLU A 82 23.90 23.22 -44.98
N GLY A 83 22.62 23.63 -44.95
CA GLY A 83 21.57 22.94 -44.21
C GLY A 83 21.66 23.12 -42.68
N GLN A 84 22.58 23.95 -42.17
CA GLN A 84 22.71 24.17 -40.74
C GLN A 84 21.54 25.02 -40.23
N SER A 85 20.65 24.39 -39.48
CA SER A 85 19.59 25.09 -38.74
C SER A 85 20.16 25.98 -37.62
N VAL A 86 19.32 26.84 -37.04
CA VAL A 86 19.68 27.69 -35.89
C VAL A 86 20.32 26.91 -34.73
N LEU A 87 19.87 25.67 -34.47
CA LEU A 87 20.40 24.83 -33.40
C LEU A 87 21.89 24.47 -33.62
N HIS A 88 22.28 24.21 -34.87
CA HIS A 88 23.68 23.91 -35.26
C HIS A 88 24.64 25.08 -35.03
N TYR A 89 24.15 26.32 -35.00
CA TYR A 89 24.94 27.49 -34.62
C TYR A 89 24.99 27.67 -33.10
N LEU A 90 23.87 27.43 -32.40
CA LEU A 90 23.79 27.59 -30.96
C LEU A 90 24.78 26.68 -30.22
N VAL A 91 24.86 25.41 -30.62
CA VAL A 91 25.73 24.40 -29.97
C VAL A 91 27.23 24.62 -30.17
N LYS A 92 27.64 25.60 -31.00
CA LYS A 92 29.04 26.02 -31.15
C LYS A 92 29.46 27.09 -30.13
N THR A 93 28.49 27.80 -29.53
CA THR A 93 28.74 28.94 -28.65
C THR A 93 29.48 28.54 -27.37
N GLU A 94 30.28 29.47 -26.83
CA GLU A 94 31.12 29.24 -25.66
C GLU A 94 30.31 29.26 -24.36
N LYS A 95 29.33 30.15 -24.31
CA LYS A 95 28.44 30.42 -23.18
C LYS A 95 27.41 29.28 -23.04
N ASP A 96 27.13 28.88 -21.81
CA ASP A 96 26.00 27.97 -21.54
C ASP A 96 24.68 28.67 -21.92
N ASN A 97 24.06 28.16 -22.96
CA ASN A 97 22.77 28.62 -23.48
C ASN A 97 21.72 27.50 -23.40
N SER A 98 21.83 26.57 -22.43
CA SER A 98 20.92 25.43 -22.22
C SER A 98 19.44 25.83 -22.07
N THR A 99 19.14 26.93 -21.39
CA THR A 99 17.77 27.47 -21.26
C THR A 99 17.23 27.99 -22.59
N LEU A 100 18.07 28.65 -23.40
CA LEU A 100 17.71 29.09 -24.75
C LEU A 100 17.49 27.88 -25.69
N LEU A 101 18.31 26.84 -25.57
CA LEU A 101 18.16 25.58 -26.30
C LEU A 101 16.83 24.90 -25.97
N ALA A 102 16.48 24.81 -24.68
CA ALA A 102 15.19 24.26 -24.24
C ALA A 102 14.00 25.04 -24.83
N ASN A 103 14.01 26.38 -24.75
CA ASN A 103 12.94 27.21 -25.31
C ASN A 103 12.81 27.06 -26.85
N ILE A 104 13.92 26.90 -27.57
CA ILE A 104 13.90 26.64 -29.03
C ILE A 104 13.28 25.27 -29.33
N LEU A 105 13.57 24.25 -28.53
CA LEU A 105 13.02 22.91 -28.71
C LEU A 105 11.56 22.78 -28.25
N GLU A 106 11.11 23.59 -27.29
CA GLU A 106 9.68 23.71 -26.94
C GLU A 106 8.88 24.27 -28.14
N ILE A 107 9.39 25.34 -28.78
CA ILE A 107 8.76 25.97 -29.95
C ILE A 107 8.87 25.10 -31.21
N ARG A 108 10.00 24.41 -31.43
CA ARG A 108 10.22 23.52 -32.59
C ARG A 108 11.04 22.27 -32.23
N PRO A 109 10.41 21.20 -31.71
CA PRO A 109 11.11 19.97 -31.33
C PRO A 109 11.86 19.29 -32.48
N GLY A 110 11.32 19.37 -33.70
CA GLY A 110 11.88 18.74 -34.90
C GLY A 110 13.21 19.33 -35.42
N LEU A 111 13.82 20.27 -34.70
CA LEU A 111 15.18 20.75 -35.00
C LEU A 111 16.27 19.80 -34.49
N ILE A 112 15.97 18.93 -33.52
CA ILE A 112 16.98 18.24 -32.71
C ILE A 112 17.84 17.25 -33.51
N ASN A 113 17.19 16.40 -34.32
CA ASN A 113 17.85 15.44 -35.22
C ASN A 113 17.89 15.94 -36.67
N ARG A 114 17.79 17.26 -36.90
CA ARG A 114 17.88 17.82 -38.26
C ARG A 114 19.32 17.64 -38.76
N LEU A 115 19.47 17.11 -39.97
CA LEU A 115 20.77 16.92 -40.59
C LEU A 115 21.22 18.19 -41.35
N THR A 116 22.52 18.47 -41.29
CA THR A 116 23.21 19.34 -42.26
C THR A 116 23.38 18.64 -43.61
N LYS A 117 23.91 19.35 -44.63
CA LYS A 117 24.33 18.73 -45.90
C LYS A 117 25.29 17.56 -45.73
N ASN A 118 26.18 17.59 -44.72
CA ASN A 118 27.18 16.54 -44.49
C ASN A 118 26.61 15.38 -43.64
N GLY A 119 25.30 15.37 -43.35
CA GLY A 119 24.67 14.41 -42.44
C GLY A 119 24.89 14.67 -40.95
N ASP A 120 25.80 15.56 -40.55
CA ASP A 120 25.99 15.92 -39.13
C ASP A 120 24.70 16.48 -38.51
N THR A 121 24.35 16.04 -37.30
CA THR A 121 23.31 16.66 -36.44
C THR A 121 23.88 17.75 -35.53
N ALA A 122 23.01 18.46 -34.80
CA ALA A 122 23.43 19.38 -33.75
C ALA A 122 24.33 18.70 -32.69
N LEU A 123 24.10 17.41 -32.39
CA LEU A 123 24.95 16.64 -31.47
C LEU A 123 26.35 16.38 -32.04
N HIS A 124 26.46 16.04 -33.32
CA HIS A 124 27.74 15.85 -34.00
C HIS A 124 28.57 17.15 -33.95
N ILE A 125 27.93 18.30 -34.17
CA ILE A 125 28.60 19.60 -34.07
C ILE A 125 28.97 19.95 -32.62
N ALA A 126 28.13 19.64 -31.63
CA ALA A 126 28.44 19.85 -30.21
C ALA A 126 29.68 19.04 -29.77
N VAL A 127 29.79 17.79 -30.23
CA VAL A 127 30.95 16.90 -30.05
C VAL A 127 32.19 17.45 -30.76
N LYS A 128 32.10 17.73 -32.08
CA LYS A 128 33.19 18.32 -32.88
C LYS A 128 33.68 19.67 -32.33
N SER A 129 32.84 20.38 -31.57
CA SER A 129 33.15 21.67 -30.92
C SER A 129 33.54 21.55 -29.43
N GLY A 130 33.56 20.33 -28.86
CA GLY A 130 33.88 20.09 -27.44
C GLY A 130 32.93 20.72 -26.42
N ARG A 131 31.72 21.13 -26.82
CA ARG A 131 30.81 21.92 -25.96
C ARG A 131 30.00 21.04 -25.02
N ILE A 132 30.60 20.65 -23.90
CA ILE A 132 30.01 19.79 -22.85
C ILE A 132 28.60 20.25 -22.41
N TRP A 133 28.38 21.56 -22.24
CA TRP A 133 27.06 22.09 -21.87
C TRP A 133 25.99 21.78 -22.92
N ALA A 134 26.33 21.87 -24.21
CA ALA A 134 25.43 21.63 -25.32
C ALA A 134 25.13 20.14 -25.49
N ILE A 135 26.15 19.27 -25.31
CA ILE A 135 25.98 17.81 -25.31
C ILE A 135 25.00 17.41 -24.21
N ASN A 136 25.24 17.83 -22.96
CA ASN A 136 24.35 17.54 -21.83
C ASN A 136 22.92 18.04 -22.07
N ALA A 137 22.75 19.25 -22.64
CA ALA A 137 21.44 19.85 -22.89
C ALA A 137 20.65 19.17 -24.03
N LEU A 138 21.35 18.62 -25.04
CA LEU A 138 20.77 17.82 -26.13
C LEU A 138 20.42 16.39 -25.67
N VAL A 139 21.38 15.70 -25.05
CA VAL A 139 21.27 14.30 -24.59
C VAL A 139 20.09 14.12 -23.63
N LYS A 140 19.84 15.09 -22.74
CA LYS A 140 18.70 15.07 -21.81
C LYS A 140 17.32 15.11 -22.48
N GLN A 141 17.21 15.53 -23.73
CA GLN A 141 15.94 15.54 -24.46
C GLN A 141 15.52 14.11 -24.82
N GLU A 142 14.23 13.78 -24.71
CA GLU A 142 13.75 12.43 -25.02
C GLU A 142 13.89 12.06 -26.50
N LYS A 143 13.79 13.05 -27.38
CA LYS A 143 13.74 12.90 -28.85
C LYS A 143 15.10 13.03 -29.55
N ASN A 144 16.18 13.24 -28.80
CA ASN A 144 17.53 13.36 -29.35
C ASN A 144 18.07 11.98 -29.73
N ASP A 145 18.32 11.72 -31.01
CA ASP A 145 18.91 10.46 -31.45
C ASP A 145 20.45 10.55 -31.42
N VAL A 146 21.07 9.77 -30.52
CA VAL A 146 22.52 9.73 -30.31
C VAL A 146 23.25 8.78 -31.27
N LEU A 147 22.54 7.93 -32.03
CA LEU A 147 23.12 6.94 -32.95
C LEU A 147 22.93 7.27 -34.44
N VAL A 148 22.35 8.44 -34.76
CA VAL A 148 22.42 9.01 -36.11
C VAL A 148 23.87 9.01 -36.59
N ARG A 149 24.08 8.62 -37.85
CA ARG A 149 25.37 8.70 -38.53
C ARG A 149 25.36 9.77 -39.61
N ASN A 150 26.47 10.48 -39.76
CA ASN A 150 26.69 11.45 -40.82
C ASN A 150 26.99 10.78 -42.17
N GLU A 151 27.24 11.56 -43.24
CA GLU A 151 27.55 11.01 -44.57
C GLU A 151 28.89 10.25 -44.62
N GLN A 152 29.76 10.44 -43.63
CA GLN A 152 31.01 9.69 -43.47
C GLN A 152 30.80 8.36 -42.71
N GLY A 153 29.57 8.08 -42.25
CA GLY A 153 29.22 6.90 -41.45
C GLY A 153 29.58 7.02 -39.97
N GLU A 154 30.07 8.17 -39.52
CA GLU A 154 30.47 8.45 -38.14
C GLU A 154 29.25 8.81 -37.29
N SER A 155 29.23 8.41 -36.02
CA SER A 155 28.25 8.86 -35.03
C SER A 155 28.85 9.90 -34.09
N ALA A 156 28.00 10.51 -33.24
CA ALA A 156 28.45 11.37 -32.15
C ALA A 156 29.43 10.66 -31.18
N PHE A 157 29.37 9.32 -31.05
CA PHE A 157 30.30 8.56 -30.21
C PHE A 157 31.66 8.35 -30.89
N SER A 158 31.71 8.01 -32.18
CA SER A 158 32.99 7.84 -32.88
C SER A 158 33.74 9.17 -33.04
N LEU A 159 33.00 10.27 -33.23
CA LEU A 159 33.55 11.64 -33.28
C LEU A 159 34.14 12.15 -31.96
N ALA A 160 33.91 11.47 -30.85
CA ALA A 160 34.43 11.88 -29.54
C ALA A 160 35.89 11.46 -29.30
N ASP A 161 36.48 10.62 -30.18
CA ASP A 161 37.87 10.13 -30.15
C ASP A 161 38.48 10.00 -28.74
N ASN A 162 37.91 9.09 -27.95
CA ASN A 162 38.38 8.75 -26.60
C ASN A 162 38.40 9.90 -25.57
N ASN A 163 37.86 11.08 -25.89
CA ASN A 163 37.75 12.20 -24.97
C ASN A 163 36.71 11.89 -23.88
N ARG A 164 37.20 11.45 -22.71
CA ARG A 164 36.38 11.06 -21.56
C ARG A 164 35.36 12.11 -21.12
N ALA A 165 35.66 13.41 -21.22
CA ALA A 165 34.71 14.46 -20.83
C ALA A 165 33.51 14.52 -21.79
N VAL A 166 33.76 14.37 -23.09
CA VAL A 166 32.74 14.33 -24.15
C VAL A 166 31.93 13.04 -24.08
N LEU A 167 32.60 11.89 -23.92
CA LEU A 167 31.94 10.59 -23.79
C LEU A 167 31.04 10.51 -22.55
N ASN A 168 31.50 11.02 -21.40
CA ASN A 168 30.68 11.08 -20.17
C ASN A 168 29.46 12.00 -20.33
N ALA A 169 29.56 13.07 -21.12
CA ALA A 169 28.42 13.93 -21.45
C ALA A 169 27.41 13.22 -22.37
N LEU A 170 27.89 12.44 -23.35
CA LEU A 170 27.04 11.66 -24.27
C LEU A 170 26.21 10.59 -23.54
N VAL A 171 26.78 9.90 -22.53
CA VAL A 171 26.07 8.87 -21.75
C VAL A 171 25.33 9.41 -20.52
N SER A 172 25.40 10.71 -20.24
CA SER A 172 24.97 11.31 -18.96
C SER A 172 23.54 10.93 -18.54
N LYS A 173 22.59 10.93 -19.47
CA LYS A 173 21.18 10.52 -19.26
C LYS A 173 21.03 9.04 -18.90
N ASP A 174 21.84 8.16 -19.46
CA ASP A 174 21.78 6.73 -19.20
C ASP A 174 22.41 6.38 -17.84
N LEU A 175 23.40 7.17 -17.38
CA LEU A 175 23.91 7.12 -16.01
C LEU A 175 22.92 7.72 -14.99
N GLU A 176 22.23 8.81 -15.34
CA GLU A 176 21.13 9.36 -14.52
C GLU A 176 19.98 8.35 -14.36
N ARG A 177 19.64 7.62 -15.44
CA ARG A 177 18.69 6.49 -15.40
C ARG A 177 19.18 5.37 -14.47
N LEU A 178 20.45 4.93 -14.56
CA LEU A 178 21.01 3.95 -13.60
C LEU A 178 20.81 4.42 -12.14
N ARG A 179 21.12 5.69 -11.84
CA ARG A 179 20.99 6.24 -10.48
C ARG A 179 19.53 6.31 -10.00
N SER A 180 18.55 6.50 -10.90
CA SER A 180 17.12 6.42 -10.54
C SER A 180 16.65 5.01 -10.18
N LEU A 181 17.37 3.96 -10.61
CA LEU A 181 17.09 2.55 -10.28
C LEU A 181 17.68 2.10 -8.93
N SER A 182 18.21 3.05 -8.15
CA SER A 182 18.66 2.84 -6.77
C SER A 182 17.49 2.66 -5.81
N LEU A 183 17.55 1.60 -4.99
CA LEU A 183 16.62 1.36 -3.88
C LEU A 183 16.71 2.45 -2.78
N VAL A 184 17.72 3.32 -2.86
CA VAL A 184 18.07 4.41 -1.93
C VAL A 184 17.84 5.79 -2.57
N SER A 185 17.00 5.84 -3.60
CA SER A 185 16.68 7.07 -4.34
C SER A 185 16.14 8.17 -3.41
N CYS A 186 16.50 9.42 -3.70
CA CYS A 186 16.02 10.57 -2.94
C CYS A 186 14.58 10.95 -3.33
N ASP A 187 13.88 11.54 -2.35
CA ASP A 187 12.47 11.95 -2.38
C ASP A 187 12.11 12.77 -3.64
N THR A 188 11.48 12.10 -4.61
CA THR A 188 11.22 12.62 -5.96
C THR A 188 9.74 12.67 -6.30
N SER A 189 8.87 13.02 -5.34
CA SER A 189 7.50 13.45 -5.69
C SER A 189 6.75 14.36 -4.69
N SER A 190 7.34 15.51 -4.36
CA SER A 190 6.63 16.59 -3.63
C SER A 190 5.26 16.95 -4.23
N THR A 191 5.12 16.89 -5.56
CA THR A 191 3.86 17.08 -6.29
C THR A 191 2.82 16.01 -5.96
N LYS A 192 3.14 14.72 -6.07
CA LYS A 192 2.23 13.61 -5.73
C LYS A 192 1.86 13.62 -4.24
N LYS A 193 2.84 13.82 -3.35
CA LYS A 193 2.61 14.03 -1.90
C LYS A 193 1.58 15.14 -1.66
N SER A 194 1.66 16.26 -2.40
CA SER A 194 0.73 17.39 -2.27
C SER A 194 -0.69 17.11 -2.77
N GLU A 195 -0.87 16.17 -3.70
CA GLU A 195 -2.17 15.79 -4.27
C GLU A 195 -2.96 14.94 -3.27
N ILE A 196 -2.34 13.89 -2.74
CA ILE A 196 -2.97 12.99 -1.76
C ILE A 196 -3.36 13.75 -0.49
N ARG A 197 -2.51 14.68 -0.04
CA ARG A 197 -2.80 15.59 1.09
C ARG A 197 -4.01 16.51 0.84
N LYS A 198 -4.38 16.76 -0.43
CA LYS A 198 -5.58 17.55 -0.82
C LYS A 198 -6.83 16.67 -0.98
N THR A 199 -6.69 15.46 -1.54
CA THR A 199 -7.81 14.52 -1.72
C THR A 199 -8.27 13.92 -0.39
N PHE A 200 -7.32 13.60 0.51
CA PHE A 200 -7.59 12.89 1.77
C PHE A 200 -7.24 13.72 3.02
N PRO A 201 -7.83 14.93 3.21
CA PRO A 201 -7.47 15.82 4.31
C PRO A 201 -7.80 15.25 5.69
N ARG A 202 -8.71 14.27 5.81
CA ARG A 202 -8.97 13.58 7.09
C ARG A 202 -7.80 12.69 7.54
N PHE A 203 -7.01 12.20 6.59
CA PHE A 203 -5.77 11.46 6.79
C PHE A 203 -4.54 12.39 6.90
N CYS A 204 -4.78 13.69 7.16
CA CYS A 204 -3.74 14.72 7.38
C CYS A 204 -3.88 15.44 8.74
N HIS A 205 -4.79 14.98 9.60
CA HIS A 205 -4.95 15.52 10.95
C HIS A 205 -4.01 14.84 11.93
N LEU A 206 -3.28 15.64 12.73
CA LEU A 206 -2.71 15.17 13.99
C LEU A 206 -3.86 14.96 15.00
N PRO A 207 -3.81 13.93 15.86
CA PRO A 207 -4.81 13.74 16.90
C PRO A 207 -4.85 14.97 17.83
N SER A 208 -6.05 15.49 18.08
CA SER A 208 -6.25 16.76 18.78
C SER A 208 -6.17 16.61 20.30
N GLY A 209 -4.94 16.48 20.84
CA GLY A 209 -4.67 16.49 22.28
C GLY A 209 -3.22 16.18 22.62
N ASN A 210 -2.43 17.23 22.89
CA ASN A 210 -1.10 17.24 23.55
C ASN A 210 -0.18 16.02 23.32
N THR A 211 -0.02 15.52 22.09
CA THR A 211 0.96 14.48 21.77
C THR A 211 2.41 14.99 21.71
N THR A 212 2.61 16.32 21.76
CA THR A 212 3.91 17.03 21.83
C THR A 212 4.58 16.94 23.21
N SER A 213 4.42 15.81 23.91
CA SER A 213 4.85 15.58 25.31
C SER A 213 5.02 14.09 25.66
N ILE A 214 4.92 13.16 24.70
CA ILE A 214 5.25 11.74 24.94
C ILE A 214 6.17 11.20 23.86
N MET A 215 5.81 11.30 22.58
CA MET A 215 6.79 11.01 21.51
C MET A 215 7.83 12.12 21.43
N ASP A 216 7.47 13.41 21.53
CA ASP A 216 8.47 14.48 21.63
C ASP A 216 9.36 14.37 22.89
N GLU A 217 8.88 13.85 24.01
CA GLU A 217 9.74 13.64 25.20
C GLU A 217 10.65 12.41 24.98
N LEU A 218 10.14 11.28 24.47
CA LEU A 218 10.94 10.09 24.19
C LEU A 218 11.90 10.22 23.00
N GLU A 219 11.59 11.07 22.01
CA GLU A 219 12.43 11.30 20.82
C GLU A 219 13.42 12.46 20.98
N ASN A 220 13.22 13.41 21.91
CA ASN A 220 14.18 14.49 22.15
C ASN A 220 15.10 14.20 23.35
N ASP A 221 14.63 13.54 24.43
CA ASP A 221 15.46 13.25 25.63
C ASP A 221 16.55 12.18 25.41
N ARG A 222 16.63 11.61 24.20
CA ARG A 222 17.68 10.65 23.81
C ARG A 222 18.42 10.99 22.51
N ARG A 223 18.38 12.26 22.06
CA ARG A 223 19.28 12.76 20.99
C ARG A 223 20.67 13.11 21.54
N TYR A 224 21.27 12.17 22.29
CA TYR A 224 22.69 12.25 22.63
C TYR A 224 23.51 12.05 21.36
N THR A 225 24.04 13.15 20.84
CA THR A 225 24.94 13.16 19.68
C THR A 225 26.20 12.37 20.01
N TRP A 226 26.33 11.17 19.45
CA TRP A 226 27.47 10.25 19.65
C TRP A 226 28.85 10.90 19.39
N GLU A 227 28.86 11.94 18.56
CA GLU A 227 30.00 12.81 18.25
C GLU A 227 30.57 13.55 19.48
N GLU A 228 29.77 13.78 20.52
CA GLU A 228 30.22 14.33 21.82
C GLU A 228 30.78 13.23 22.72
N ALA A 229 30.12 12.07 22.77
CA ALA A 229 30.58 10.91 23.53
C ALA A 229 31.94 10.37 23.04
N LEU A 230 32.21 10.48 21.73
CA LEU A 230 33.49 10.09 21.13
C LEU A 230 34.68 10.99 21.54
N GLN A 231 34.45 12.22 22.01
CA GLN A 231 35.54 13.17 22.31
C GLN A 231 36.25 12.92 23.66
N LEU A 232 35.72 12.05 24.53
CA LEU A 232 36.23 11.83 25.89
C LEU A 232 37.15 10.60 26.05
N MET A 233 37.55 9.93 24.96
CA MET A 233 38.25 8.65 25.02
C MET A 233 39.79 8.76 25.09
N ARG A 234 40.33 8.96 26.30
CA ARG A 234 41.69 8.51 26.70
C ARG A 234 41.67 8.01 28.15
N GLY A 235 42.30 6.87 28.42
CA GLY A 235 42.45 6.33 29.79
C GLY A 235 42.14 4.84 29.91
N ASP A 236 43.14 4.03 29.56
CA ASP A 236 43.57 2.73 30.14
C ASP A 236 42.52 1.69 30.62
N SER A 237 43.02 0.64 31.27
CA SER A 237 42.36 -0.64 31.51
C SER A 237 42.56 -1.12 32.95
N PHE A 238 41.66 -2.00 33.43
CA PHE A 238 42.06 -3.12 34.29
C PHE A 238 41.04 -4.27 34.24
N GLN A 239 41.35 -5.40 34.86
CA GLN A 239 40.66 -6.69 34.71
C GLN A 239 39.86 -7.15 35.96
N SER A 240 39.14 -8.27 35.78
CA SER A 240 38.91 -9.39 36.73
C SER A 240 37.48 -9.53 37.31
N LYS A 241 36.93 -10.73 37.53
CA LYS A 241 37.33 -12.10 37.10
C LYS A 241 36.14 -13.07 37.27
N GLU A 242 35.50 -13.55 36.19
CA GLU A 242 34.61 -14.75 36.24
C GLU A 242 34.26 -15.27 34.82
N TYR A 243 35.27 -15.45 33.96
CA TYR A 243 35.08 -15.33 32.50
C TYR A 243 35.89 -16.28 31.60
N GLU A 244 36.24 -17.49 32.09
CA GLU A 244 37.15 -18.39 31.35
C GLU A 244 36.45 -19.43 30.43
N SER A 245 35.11 -19.55 30.47
CA SER A 245 34.33 -20.52 29.65
C SER A 245 33.34 -19.91 28.65
N LEU A 246 33.22 -18.57 28.60
CA LEU A 246 32.28 -17.84 27.75
C LEU A 246 32.98 -17.18 26.56
N ASP A 247 32.30 -17.10 25.42
CA ASP A 247 32.79 -16.37 24.26
C ASP A 247 32.79 -14.84 24.48
N ASP A 248 33.59 -14.13 23.69
CA ASP A 248 33.88 -12.72 23.94
C ASP A 248 32.67 -11.79 23.79
N PHE A 249 31.69 -12.13 22.95
CA PHE A 249 30.43 -11.38 22.88
C PHE A 249 29.56 -11.62 24.11
N SER A 250 29.37 -12.88 24.53
CA SER A 250 28.61 -13.21 25.74
C SER A 250 29.16 -12.51 26.98
N ARG A 251 30.49 -12.47 27.14
CA ARG A 251 31.14 -11.75 28.25
C ARG A 251 30.88 -10.25 28.19
N THR A 252 31.11 -9.63 27.04
CA THR A 252 30.88 -8.17 26.86
C THR A 252 29.42 -7.80 27.12
N PHE A 253 28.46 -8.65 26.72
CA PHE A 253 27.04 -8.43 26.97
C PHE A 253 26.64 -8.58 28.44
N LEU A 254 27.23 -9.54 29.18
CA LEU A 254 27.01 -9.69 30.62
C LEU A 254 27.58 -8.53 31.42
N GLU A 255 28.76 -8.02 31.07
CA GLU A 255 29.30 -6.81 31.69
C GLU A 255 28.40 -5.58 31.41
N LEU A 256 27.92 -5.44 30.17
CA LEU A 256 27.03 -4.37 29.76
C LEU A 256 25.68 -4.44 30.49
N LEU A 257 25.10 -5.64 30.66
CA LEU A 257 23.94 -5.90 31.52
C LEU A 257 24.19 -5.52 32.98
N LYS A 258 25.36 -5.86 33.54
CA LYS A 258 25.73 -5.48 34.92
C LYS A 258 25.75 -3.96 35.06
N ASN A 259 26.50 -3.27 34.21
CA ASN A 259 26.65 -1.82 34.26
C ASN A 259 25.33 -1.07 33.98
N PHE A 260 24.44 -1.62 33.14
CA PHE A 260 23.09 -1.10 32.94
C PHE A 260 22.24 -1.15 34.22
N ASN A 261 22.35 -2.23 34.99
CA ASN A 261 21.64 -2.40 36.27
C ASN A 261 22.23 -1.54 37.40
N GLU A 262 23.52 -1.21 37.35
CA GLU A 262 24.16 -0.30 38.31
C GLU A 262 23.86 1.17 37.98
N ASN A 263 24.15 1.63 36.76
CA ASN A 263 23.72 2.92 36.23
C ASN A 263 23.95 3.00 34.70
N SER A 264 22.86 3.04 33.92
CA SER A 264 22.88 3.20 32.45
C SER A 264 23.40 4.55 31.93
N THR A 265 23.60 5.55 32.80
CA THR A 265 24.29 6.82 32.45
C THR A 265 25.78 6.82 32.81
N SER A 266 26.32 5.73 33.33
CA SER A 266 27.72 5.65 33.76
C SER A 266 28.70 5.63 32.58
N THR A 267 29.87 6.24 32.77
CA THR A 267 30.99 6.17 31.81
C THR A 267 31.49 4.73 31.59
N ALA A 268 31.35 3.86 32.59
CA ALA A 268 31.64 2.43 32.48
C ALA A 268 30.67 1.71 31.52
N TYR A 269 29.37 1.96 31.65
CA TYR A 269 28.35 1.46 30.72
C TYR A 269 28.62 1.94 29.30
N LEU A 270 28.82 3.25 29.10
CA LEU A 270 29.06 3.83 27.78
C LEU A 270 30.36 3.31 27.12
N LYS A 271 31.42 3.03 27.90
CA LYS A 271 32.66 2.42 27.39
C LYS A 271 32.40 1.00 26.86
N GLN A 272 31.68 0.16 27.61
CA GLN A 272 31.33 -1.19 27.17
C GLN A 272 30.30 -1.21 26.03
N LEU A 273 29.35 -0.27 26.01
CA LEU A 273 28.43 -0.08 24.87
C LEU A 273 29.22 0.25 23.59
N SER A 274 30.21 1.15 23.68
CA SER A 274 31.14 1.46 22.60
C SER A 274 31.92 0.21 22.12
N ASP A 275 32.43 -0.60 23.05
CA ASP A 275 33.24 -1.78 22.73
C ASP A 275 32.41 -2.95 22.21
N PHE A 276 31.18 -3.14 22.68
CA PHE A 276 30.23 -4.09 22.10
C PHE A 276 29.88 -3.71 20.66
N ILE A 277 29.53 -2.44 20.40
CA ILE A 277 29.23 -1.91 19.07
C ILE A 277 30.42 -2.10 18.10
N LYS A 278 31.67 -1.92 18.55
CA LYS A 278 32.87 -2.20 17.75
C LYS A 278 32.96 -3.68 17.36
N LYS A 279 32.75 -4.60 18.31
CA LYS A 279 32.74 -6.05 18.03
C LYS A 279 31.60 -6.43 17.06
N THR A 280 30.39 -5.92 17.29
CA THR A 280 29.20 -6.12 16.44
C THR A 280 29.40 -5.61 15.00
N ARG A 281 30.29 -4.64 14.75
CA ARG A 281 30.64 -4.16 13.40
C ARG A 281 31.71 -5.00 12.70
N LEU A 282 32.48 -5.81 13.42
CA LEU A 282 33.70 -6.47 12.91
C LEU A 282 33.66 -8.00 12.89
N LEU A 283 32.90 -8.65 13.77
CA LEU A 283 32.89 -10.10 13.98
C LEU A 283 31.48 -10.66 13.85
N SER A 284 31.30 -11.87 13.28
CA SER A 284 29.98 -12.51 13.17
C SER A 284 29.51 -13.08 14.52
N TYR A 285 28.18 -13.15 14.71
CA TYR A 285 27.56 -13.84 15.85
C TYR A 285 27.40 -15.36 15.66
N GLU A 286 27.68 -15.91 14.47
CA GLU A 286 27.27 -17.27 14.07
C GLU A 286 27.79 -18.40 14.97
N ASP A 287 28.97 -18.23 15.58
CA ASP A 287 29.57 -19.20 16.54
C ASP A 287 29.49 -18.73 18.02
N SER A 288 28.70 -17.68 18.32
CA SER A 288 28.63 -17.07 19.66
C SER A 288 27.54 -17.67 20.54
N GLN A 289 27.80 -17.78 21.85
CA GLN A 289 26.80 -18.18 22.85
C GLN A 289 25.87 -17.00 23.23
N LEU A 290 26.00 -15.85 22.58
CA LEU A 290 25.30 -14.60 22.90
C LEU A 290 23.78 -14.77 22.95
N GLU A 291 23.17 -15.56 22.05
CA GLU A 291 21.73 -15.86 22.10
C GLU A 291 21.31 -16.51 23.44
N ALA A 292 22.05 -17.54 23.87
CA ALA A 292 21.78 -18.25 25.10
C ALA A 292 22.07 -17.39 26.34
N THR A 293 23.00 -16.44 26.23
CA THR A 293 23.29 -15.43 27.26
C THR A 293 22.17 -14.39 27.36
N ILE A 294 21.67 -13.89 26.23
CA ILE A 294 20.55 -12.97 26.11
C ILE A 294 19.28 -13.59 26.70
N PHE A 295 18.89 -14.80 26.26
CA PHE A 295 17.64 -15.46 26.67
C PHE A 295 17.61 -15.93 28.14
N LYS A 296 18.73 -15.88 28.87
CA LYS A 296 18.79 -16.20 30.31
C LYS A 296 18.51 -15.00 31.23
N ASN A 297 18.63 -13.77 30.71
CA ASN A 297 18.61 -12.56 31.53
C ASN A 297 17.33 -11.74 31.29
N SER A 298 16.57 -11.47 32.35
CA SER A 298 15.31 -10.70 32.28
C SER A 298 15.49 -9.28 31.76
N LYS A 299 16.62 -8.65 32.11
CA LYS A 299 17.04 -7.30 31.70
C LYS A 299 17.54 -7.17 30.27
N SER A 300 17.60 -8.26 29.50
CA SER A 300 18.05 -8.24 28.10
C SER A 300 17.14 -7.41 27.19
N LYS A 301 15.85 -7.24 27.53
CA LYS A 301 14.91 -6.51 26.67
C LYS A 301 15.29 -5.04 26.54
N GLU A 302 15.52 -4.38 27.68
CA GLU A 302 15.85 -2.95 27.74
C GLU A 302 17.24 -2.67 27.13
N VAL A 303 18.22 -3.54 27.43
CA VAL A 303 19.57 -3.45 26.85
C VAL A 303 19.56 -3.64 25.33
N LEU A 304 18.79 -4.60 24.80
CA LEU A 304 18.66 -4.77 23.35
C LEU A 304 17.92 -3.59 22.70
N ALA A 305 16.93 -3.00 23.37
CA ALA A 305 16.24 -1.82 22.85
C ALA A 305 17.19 -0.61 22.74
N GLU A 306 18.02 -0.38 23.75
CA GLU A 306 19.01 0.71 23.77
C GLU A 306 20.13 0.47 22.74
N LEU A 307 20.63 -0.77 22.61
CA LEU A 307 21.56 -1.17 21.56
C LEU A 307 20.99 -0.93 20.16
N LEU A 308 19.74 -1.32 19.90
CA LEU A 308 19.09 -1.11 18.60
C LEU A 308 18.86 0.39 18.33
N GLN A 309 18.42 1.17 19.33
CA GLN A 309 18.23 2.61 19.22
C GLN A 309 19.53 3.34 18.81
N VAL A 310 20.68 2.94 19.36
CA VAL A 310 21.99 3.51 19.01
C VAL A 310 22.50 3.00 17.65
N LEU A 311 22.26 1.73 17.31
CA LEU A 311 22.75 1.13 16.06
C LEU A 311 21.93 1.52 14.82
N GLN A 312 20.62 1.74 14.94
CA GLN A 312 19.71 2.02 13.83
C GLN A 312 20.19 3.17 12.91
N PRO A 313 20.52 4.39 13.40
CA PRO A 313 21.01 5.45 12.52
C PRO A 313 22.37 5.13 11.87
N VAL A 314 23.25 4.42 12.58
CA VAL A 314 24.56 4.00 12.05
C VAL A 314 24.39 2.99 10.91
N VAL A 315 23.49 2.02 11.08
CA VAL A 315 23.18 1.01 10.05
C VAL A 315 22.51 1.66 8.83
N GLN A 316 21.60 2.61 9.03
CA GLN A 316 20.96 3.36 7.94
C GLN A 316 21.99 4.21 7.16
N GLU A 317 22.92 4.86 7.85
CA GLU A 317 23.96 5.67 7.19
C GLU A 317 25.01 4.80 6.47
N GLU A 318 25.48 3.72 7.09
CA GLU A 318 26.47 2.81 6.48
C GLU A 318 25.89 2.02 5.31
N SER A 319 24.64 1.55 5.38
CA SER A 319 23.99 0.89 4.25
C SER A 319 23.81 1.86 3.07
N LYS A 320 23.37 3.11 3.31
CA LYS A 320 23.35 4.15 2.27
C LYS A 320 24.73 4.38 1.64
N LYS A 321 25.78 4.53 2.46
CA LYS A 321 27.18 4.69 1.97
C LYS A 321 27.64 3.49 1.13
N LEU A 322 27.30 2.27 1.53
CA LEU A 322 27.60 1.03 0.81
C LEU A 322 26.90 1.01 -0.56
N TYR A 323 25.60 1.30 -0.61
CA TYR A 323 24.83 1.32 -1.84
C TYR A 323 25.28 2.43 -2.80
N GLU A 324 25.57 3.63 -2.29
CA GLU A 324 26.20 4.69 -3.08
C GLU A 324 27.57 4.26 -3.62
N LYS A 325 28.40 3.58 -2.83
CA LYS A 325 29.69 3.05 -3.29
C LYS A 325 29.50 1.99 -4.39
N HIS A 326 28.54 1.07 -4.25
CA HIS A 326 28.22 0.09 -5.28
C HIS A 326 27.86 0.78 -6.61
N PHE A 327 26.97 1.79 -6.59
CA PHE A 327 26.63 2.53 -7.81
C PHE A 327 27.83 3.26 -8.41
N ARG A 328 28.65 3.96 -7.61
CA ARG A 328 29.85 4.66 -8.11
C ARG A 328 30.86 3.69 -8.75
N LEU A 329 30.97 2.47 -8.22
CA LEU A 329 31.81 1.42 -8.79
C LEU A 329 31.25 0.91 -10.13
N VAL A 330 29.95 0.60 -10.21
CA VAL A 330 29.30 0.13 -11.46
C VAL A 330 29.26 1.23 -12.53
N GLU A 331 29.00 2.49 -12.17
CA GLU A 331 28.85 3.62 -13.10
C GLU A 331 30.10 3.83 -13.98
N ASN A 332 31.29 3.76 -13.38
CA ASN A 332 32.57 3.91 -14.09
C ASN A 332 32.80 2.82 -15.15
N TYR A 333 32.21 1.63 -14.98
CA TYR A 333 32.33 0.53 -15.94
C TYR A 333 31.16 0.45 -16.89
N LEU A 334 29.94 0.83 -16.47
CA LEU A 334 28.80 1.02 -17.37
C LEU A 334 29.16 2.03 -18.48
N GLN A 335 29.88 3.11 -18.16
CA GLN A 335 30.46 4.02 -19.16
C GLN A 335 31.18 3.26 -20.29
N LEU A 336 32.05 2.29 -19.95
CA LEU A 336 32.76 1.46 -20.93
C LEU A 336 31.82 0.56 -21.73
N ILE A 337 30.80 -0.06 -21.10
CA ILE A 337 29.81 -0.91 -21.79
C ILE A 337 29.00 -0.09 -22.81
N LEU A 338 28.62 1.14 -22.45
CA LEU A 338 27.91 2.07 -23.33
C LEU A 338 28.78 2.51 -24.50
N ILE A 339 30.00 3.00 -24.23
CA ILE A 339 30.93 3.50 -25.24
C ILE A 339 31.29 2.38 -26.24
N GLU A 340 31.68 1.20 -25.76
CA GLU A 340 32.00 0.05 -26.60
C GLU A 340 30.77 -0.43 -27.38
N GLY A 341 29.62 -0.48 -26.71
CA GLY A 341 28.35 -0.90 -27.29
C GLY A 341 27.73 0.07 -28.31
N PHE A 342 28.22 1.30 -28.42
CA PHE A 342 27.81 2.28 -29.43
C PHE A 342 28.89 2.53 -30.50
N ASN A 343 30.16 2.26 -30.21
CA ASN A 343 31.27 2.40 -31.17
C ASN A 343 31.44 1.20 -32.11
N GLN A 344 31.16 -0.03 -31.65
CA GLN A 344 31.38 -1.22 -32.46
C GLN A 344 30.35 -1.36 -33.60
N ASN A 345 30.84 -1.68 -34.80
CA ASN A 345 30.00 -2.26 -35.86
C ASN A 345 29.61 -3.68 -35.44
N TYR A 346 28.39 -3.84 -34.94
CA TYR A 346 27.90 -5.09 -34.38
C TYR A 346 27.86 -6.22 -35.42
N VAL A 347 28.75 -7.20 -35.27
CA VAL A 347 28.73 -8.46 -36.03
C VAL A 347 27.99 -9.50 -35.19
N LYS A 348 26.82 -9.93 -35.64
CA LYS A 348 26.00 -10.93 -34.93
C LYS A 348 26.69 -12.30 -34.91
N ASN A 349 27.15 -12.72 -33.74
CA ASN A 349 27.60 -14.09 -33.50
C ASN A 349 26.43 -15.07 -33.69
N THR A 350 26.73 -16.27 -34.18
CA THR A 350 25.78 -17.38 -34.19
C THR A 350 25.56 -17.91 -32.77
N PRO A 351 24.31 -18.17 -32.34
CA PRO A 351 24.06 -18.77 -31.04
C PRO A 351 24.61 -20.20 -30.98
N PRO A 352 25.12 -20.67 -29.83
CA PRO A 352 25.43 -22.08 -29.62
C PRO A 352 24.14 -22.92 -29.56
N SER A 353 24.22 -24.24 -29.74
CA SER A 353 23.12 -25.11 -29.30
C SER A 353 23.04 -25.04 -27.78
N PHE A 354 21.89 -24.60 -27.27
CA PHE A 354 21.67 -24.42 -25.84
C PHE A 354 21.44 -25.76 -25.14
N GLU A 355 20.80 -26.74 -25.81
CA GLU A 355 20.60 -28.09 -25.25
C GLU A 355 21.92 -28.86 -25.11
N ALA A 356 22.89 -28.59 -25.98
CA ALA A 356 24.24 -29.16 -25.91
C ALA A 356 25.13 -28.50 -24.84
N LEU A 357 24.69 -27.39 -24.22
CA LEU A 357 25.36 -26.73 -23.09
C LEU A 357 24.72 -27.14 -21.75
N ASP A 358 23.39 -27.07 -21.65
CA ASP A 358 22.60 -27.62 -20.54
C ASP A 358 21.17 -27.89 -21.04
N SER A 359 20.80 -29.16 -21.18
CA SER A 359 19.49 -29.57 -21.67
C SER A 359 18.34 -29.21 -20.73
N ASN A 360 18.60 -29.06 -19.43
CA ASN A 360 17.60 -28.66 -18.44
C ASN A 360 17.42 -27.14 -18.39
N LYS A 361 18.49 -26.38 -18.68
CA LYS A 361 18.52 -24.91 -18.62
C LYS A 361 18.56 -24.22 -19.99
N ALA A 362 18.34 -24.93 -21.09
CA ALA A 362 18.38 -24.39 -22.45
C ALA A 362 17.57 -23.08 -22.63
N LYS A 363 16.37 -22.99 -22.05
CA LYS A 363 15.52 -21.78 -22.05
C LYS A 363 16.14 -20.58 -21.31
N LEU A 364 16.87 -20.82 -20.22
CA LEU A 364 17.62 -19.79 -19.51
C LEU A 364 18.82 -19.34 -20.35
N LEU A 365 19.55 -20.27 -20.96
CA LEU A 365 20.69 -19.95 -21.82
C LEU A 365 20.26 -19.14 -23.05
N GLU A 366 19.14 -19.48 -23.68
CA GLU A 366 18.53 -18.73 -24.78
C GLU A 366 18.13 -17.30 -24.37
N ALA A 367 17.51 -17.14 -23.20
CA ALA A 367 17.12 -15.84 -22.67
C ALA A 367 18.34 -14.97 -22.32
N LEU A 368 19.34 -15.53 -21.63
CA LEU A 368 20.58 -14.82 -21.27
C LEU A 368 21.40 -14.44 -22.51
N TRP A 369 21.44 -15.30 -23.53
CA TRP A 369 22.02 -14.96 -24.83
C TRP A 369 21.27 -13.77 -25.44
N SER A 370 19.95 -13.85 -25.57
CA SER A 370 19.13 -12.81 -26.21
C SER A 370 19.20 -11.46 -25.47
N MET A 371 19.22 -11.48 -24.13
CA MET A 371 19.33 -10.28 -23.30
C MET A 371 20.72 -9.65 -23.35
N THR A 372 21.80 -10.44 -23.46
CA THR A 372 23.16 -9.90 -23.64
C THR A 372 23.43 -9.48 -25.09
N GLU A 373 22.76 -10.11 -26.07
CA GLU A 373 22.78 -9.68 -27.47
C GLU A 373 22.04 -8.33 -27.67
N MET A 374 20.96 -8.12 -26.90
CA MET A 374 20.02 -7.00 -27.02
C MET A 374 19.36 -6.89 -28.41
N SER A 375 19.35 -7.97 -29.19
CA SER A 375 18.85 -8.01 -30.57
C SER A 375 17.34 -7.83 -30.72
N SER A 376 16.60 -7.95 -29.61
CA SER A 376 15.16 -7.68 -29.51
C SER A 376 14.82 -6.24 -29.09
N ILE A 377 15.81 -5.41 -28.76
CA ILE A 377 15.58 -4.09 -28.16
C ILE A 377 15.83 -2.98 -29.19
N ASN A 378 14.77 -2.24 -29.52
CA ASN A 378 14.89 -0.97 -30.23
C ASN A 378 15.49 0.08 -29.30
N PHE A 379 16.67 0.60 -29.60
CA PHE A 379 17.29 1.70 -28.85
C PHE A 379 16.49 2.99 -29.07
N GLU A 380 15.64 3.37 -28.11
CA GLU A 380 14.83 4.59 -28.18
C GLU A 380 15.70 5.83 -28.37
N ASN A 381 15.71 6.36 -29.60
CA ASN A 381 16.59 7.45 -30.03
C ASN A 381 18.06 7.19 -29.63
N GLY A 382 18.50 5.94 -29.78
CA GLY A 382 19.87 5.52 -29.52
C GLY A 382 20.27 5.35 -28.04
N HIS A 383 19.39 5.67 -27.09
CA HIS A 383 19.69 5.53 -25.67
C HIS A 383 19.72 4.08 -25.19
N PHE A 384 20.48 3.81 -24.12
CA PHE A 384 20.64 2.46 -23.60
C PHE A 384 19.42 2.05 -22.74
N PRO A 385 18.86 0.84 -22.96
CA PRO A 385 17.59 0.41 -22.37
C PRO A 385 17.75 -0.09 -20.92
N ILE A 386 18.41 0.69 -20.06
CA ILE A 386 18.86 0.24 -18.73
C ILE A 386 17.72 -0.17 -17.80
N GLU A 387 16.58 0.51 -17.89
CA GLU A 387 15.40 0.23 -17.09
C GLU A 387 14.76 -1.11 -17.50
N LEU A 388 14.61 -1.33 -18.80
CA LEU A 388 14.15 -2.58 -19.39
C LEU A 388 15.08 -3.75 -19.00
N LEU A 389 16.39 -3.54 -19.11
CA LEU A 389 17.39 -4.56 -18.81
C LEU A 389 17.38 -4.93 -17.32
N ASN A 390 17.34 -3.96 -16.41
CA ASN A 390 17.24 -4.21 -14.97
C ASN A 390 15.94 -4.94 -14.60
N ARG A 391 14.80 -4.56 -15.20
CA ARG A 391 13.54 -5.28 -15.01
C ARG A 391 13.65 -6.73 -15.47
N GLN A 392 14.18 -6.99 -16.67
CA GLN A 392 14.39 -8.36 -17.16
C GLN A 392 15.32 -9.18 -16.27
N ILE A 393 16.44 -8.61 -15.79
CA ILE A 393 17.36 -9.26 -14.84
C ILE A 393 16.63 -9.63 -13.53
N LEU A 394 15.82 -8.72 -12.98
CA LEU A 394 15.08 -8.96 -11.75
C LEU A 394 13.93 -9.97 -11.91
N GLY A 395 13.19 -9.90 -13.01
CA GLY A 395 12.08 -10.84 -13.25
C GLY A 395 12.52 -12.25 -13.62
N LEU A 396 13.72 -12.44 -14.17
CA LEU A 396 14.31 -13.78 -14.34
C LEU A 396 14.40 -14.53 -13.00
N GLN A 397 14.55 -13.82 -11.87
CA GLN A 397 14.57 -14.44 -10.53
C GLN A 397 13.23 -15.10 -10.13
N GLN A 398 12.18 -14.99 -10.94
CA GLN A 398 10.91 -15.70 -10.73
C GLN A 398 10.89 -17.12 -11.27
N GLU A 399 11.73 -17.41 -12.25
CA GLU A 399 11.80 -18.72 -12.91
C GLU A 399 13.13 -19.45 -12.59
N TYR A 400 14.18 -18.71 -12.18
CA TYR A 400 15.52 -19.26 -11.91
C TYR A 400 16.16 -18.58 -10.70
N SER A 401 17.01 -19.30 -9.96
CA SER A 401 17.80 -18.71 -8.88
C SER A 401 18.91 -17.78 -9.39
N PHE A 402 19.42 -16.90 -8.53
CA PHE A 402 20.65 -16.15 -8.81
C PHE A 402 21.82 -17.12 -9.09
N GLU A 403 21.93 -18.23 -8.36
CA GLU A 403 22.89 -19.30 -8.67
C GLU A 403 22.73 -19.88 -10.09
N GLU A 404 21.51 -20.18 -10.52
CA GLU A 404 21.28 -20.71 -11.88
C GLU A 404 21.57 -19.68 -12.97
N ILE A 405 21.22 -18.41 -12.75
CA ILE A 405 21.55 -17.31 -13.67
C ILE A 405 23.07 -17.13 -13.76
N LEU A 406 23.78 -17.12 -12.63
CA LEU A 406 25.24 -17.02 -12.54
C LEU A 406 25.93 -18.17 -13.29
N ASN A 407 25.48 -19.41 -13.08
CA ASN A 407 26.00 -20.59 -13.79
C ASN A 407 25.66 -20.55 -15.29
N GLY A 408 24.46 -20.10 -15.67
CA GLY A 408 24.09 -19.90 -17.08
C GLY A 408 25.00 -18.90 -17.79
N LEU A 409 25.27 -17.76 -17.17
CA LEU A 409 26.23 -16.77 -17.67
C LEU A 409 27.66 -17.33 -17.74
N TYR A 410 28.08 -18.13 -16.76
CA TYR A 410 29.41 -18.78 -16.75
C TYR A 410 29.60 -19.79 -17.90
N LEU A 411 28.54 -20.56 -18.24
CA LEU A 411 28.52 -21.50 -19.36
C LEU A 411 28.52 -20.79 -20.72
N LEU A 412 27.80 -19.66 -20.84
CA LEU A 412 27.74 -18.87 -22.08
C LEU A 412 29.03 -18.08 -22.35
N PHE A 413 29.70 -17.55 -21.31
CA PHE A 413 30.87 -16.65 -21.42
C PHE A 413 31.91 -16.97 -22.52
N PRO A 414 32.35 -18.23 -22.75
CA PRO A 414 33.32 -18.55 -23.81
C PRO A 414 32.75 -18.50 -25.24
N LYS A 415 31.44 -18.34 -25.41
CA LYS A 415 30.73 -18.18 -26.69
C LYS A 415 30.27 -16.73 -26.93
N LEU A 416 30.22 -15.91 -25.89
CA LEU A 416 29.82 -14.51 -25.95
C LEU A 416 30.87 -13.65 -26.67
N ASP A 417 30.41 -12.64 -27.42
CA ASP A 417 31.28 -11.56 -27.91
C ASP A 417 31.76 -10.62 -26.78
N ARG A 418 32.61 -9.64 -27.12
CA ARG A 418 33.19 -8.68 -26.17
C ARG A 418 32.13 -7.83 -25.43
N ARG A 419 31.08 -7.40 -26.13
CA ARG A 419 29.95 -6.61 -25.59
C ARG A 419 29.04 -7.48 -24.73
N GLN A 420 28.71 -8.67 -25.20
CA GLN A 420 27.93 -9.66 -24.45
C GLN A 420 28.62 -10.06 -23.14
N LYS A 421 29.95 -10.29 -23.14
CA LYS A 421 30.73 -10.55 -21.93
C LYS A 421 30.67 -9.39 -20.93
N LEU A 422 30.85 -8.16 -21.39
CA LEU A 422 30.71 -6.96 -20.56
C LEU A 422 29.31 -6.87 -19.93
N LEU A 423 28.25 -7.15 -20.70
CA LEU A 423 26.88 -7.20 -20.21
C LEU A 423 26.66 -8.36 -19.21
N SER A 424 27.29 -9.52 -19.39
CA SER A 424 27.22 -10.61 -18.41
C SER A 424 27.82 -10.24 -17.04
N HIS A 425 28.84 -9.38 -17.00
CA HIS A 425 29.31 -8.79 -15.75
C HIS A 425 28.30 -7.80 -15.17
N TYR A 426 27.71 -6.92 -16.00
CA TYR A 426 26.65 -6.00 -15.56
C TYR A 426 25.45 -6.74 -14.92
N PHE A 427 25.00 -7.85 -15.52
CA PHE A 427 23.89 -8.65 -14.98
C PHE A 427 24.20 -9.13 -13.56
N ASN A 428 25.38 -9.72 -13.35
CA ASN A 428 25.81 -10.19 -12.05
C ASN A 428 26.06 -9.05 -11.05
N TRP A 429 26.53 -7.88 -11.49
CA TRP A 429 26.61 -6.70 -10.61
C TRP A 429 25.23 -6.21 -10.16
N GLN A 430 24.23 -6.17 -11.04
CA GLN A 430 22.86 -5.82 -10.67
C GLN A 430 22.25 -6.88 -9.73
N LEU A 431 22.45 -8.17 -9.98
CA LEU A 431 21.97 -9.23 -9.09
C LEU A 431 22.65 -9.16 -7.71
N LEU A 432 23.96 -8.90 -7.64
CA LEU A 432 24.68 -8.60 -6.39
C LEU A 432 24.14 -7.33 -5.71
N TYR A 433 23.85 -6.26 -6.46
CA TYR A 433 23.27 -5.03 -5.91
C TYR A 433 21.92 -5.31 -5.23
N TYR A 434 20.95 -5.81 -5.99
CA TYR A 434 19.58 -5.97 -5.51
C TYR A 434 19.50 -7.04 -4.42
N ASN A 435 20.09 -8.24 -4.60
CA ASN A 435 20.04 -9.30 -3.58
C ASN A 435 20.88 -8.95 -2.35
N GLY A 436 22.02 -8.27 -2.50
CA GLY A 436 22.83 -7.77 -1.37
C GLY A 436 22.08 -6.72 -0.56
N ALA A 437 21.38 -5.80 -1.23
CA ALA A 437 20.61 -4.71 -0.61
C ALA A 437 19.33 -5.15 0.13
N ILE A 438 18.97 -6.44 0.06
CA ILE A 438 17.94 -7.07 0.90
C ILE A 438 18.51 -8.16 1.83
N GLY A 439 19.83 -8.31 1.85
CA GLY A 439 20.53 -9.32 2.65
C GLY A 439 20.31 -10.78 2.22
N ASN A 440 20.03 -11.01 0.94
CA ASN A 440 19.69 -12.28 0.27
C ASN A 440 20.85 -12.87 -0.56
N ILE A 441 22.10 -12.60 -0.16
CA ILE A 441 23.29 -13.27 -0.74
C ILE A 441 23.60 -14.50 0.11
N SER A 442 23.70 -15.68 -0.53
CA SER A 442 24.06 -16.92 0.16
C SER A 442 25.50 -16.88 0.67
N ASN A 443 25.72 -17.38 1.88
CA ASN A 443 27.04 -17.53 2.49
C ASN A 443 27.68 -18.89 2.19
N GLU A 444 27.00 -19.78 1.47
CA GLU A 444 27.53 -21.11 1.18
C GLU A 444 28.82 -21.04 0.36
N ALA A 445 29.81 -21.85 0.75
CA ALA A 445 31.09 -21.91 0.06
C ALA A 445 30.96 -22.35 -1.41
N SER A 446 29.93 -23.12 -1.76
CA SER A 446 29.51 -23.44 -3.14
C SER A 446 29.31 -22.15 -3.96
N PHE A 447 28.35 -21.34 -3.54
CA PHE A 447 27.93 -20.11 -4.22
C PHE A 447 29.05 -19.04 -4.23
N GLN A 448 29.76 -18.87 -3.11
CA GLN A 448 30.88 -17.92 -3.03
C GLN A 448 32.05 -18.32 -3.94
N ASN A 449 32.34 -19.62 -4.09
CA ASN A 449 33.32 -20.10 -5.07
C ASN A 449 32.84 -19.86 -6.52
N GLN A 450 31.56 -20.09 -6.84
CA GLN A 450 31.01 -19.80 -8.18
C GLN A 450 31.12 -18.31 -8.54
N LEU A 451 30.79 -17.41 -7.61
CA LEU A 451 30.99 -15.96 -7.79
C LEU A 451 32.45 -15.66 -8.13
N SER A 452 33.40 -16.17 -7.34
CA SER A 452 34.83 -15.93 -7.58
C SER A 452 35.31 -16.52 -8.92
N LEU A 453 34.80 -17.67 -9.34
CA LEU A 453 35.08 -18.27 -10.64
C LEU A 453 34.52 -17.42 -11.81
N PHE A 454 33.36 -16.78 -11.63
CA PHE A 454 32.81 -15.84 -12.61
C PHE A 454 33.60 -14.53 -12.67
N GLY A 455 34.08 -13.99 -11.55
CA GLY A 455 35.00 -12.84 -11.56
C GLY A 455 36.27 -13.14 -12.38
N LYS A 456 36.90 -14.29 -12.09
CA LYS A 456 38.13 -14.76 -12.74
C LYS A 456 37.96 -15.14 -14.22
N ARG A 457 36.74 -15.43 -14.70
CA ARG A 457 36.42 -15.71 -16.11
C ARG A 457 36.89 -14.61 -17.07
N SER A 458 36.90 -13.37 -16.60
CA SER A 458 37.38 -12.19 -17.32
C SER A 458 38.89 -12.21 -17.66
N LEU A 459 39.70 -12.98 -16.92
CA LEU A 459 41.17 -13.00 -16.99
C LEU A 459 41.75 -13.96 -18.03
N TYR A 460 40.96 -14.86 -18.62
CA TYR A 460 41.49 -15.92 -19.48
C TYR A 460 41.96 -15.39 -20.86
N TYR A 461 43.23 -15.61 -21.20
CA TYR A 461 43.89 -15.04 -22.39
C TYR A 461 43.13 -15.19 -23.74
N THR A 462 42.40 -16.29 -23.96
CA THR A 462 41.65 -16.55 -25.21
C THR A 462 40.13 -16.41 -25.09
N GLN A 463 39.60 -16.23 -23.87
CA GLN A 463 38.15 -16.28 -23.59
C GLN A 463 37.65 -15.15 -22.69
N GLY A 464 38.54 -14.32 -22.16
CA GLY A 464 38.30 -13.20 -21.25
C GLY A 464 37.96 -11.89 -21.97
N LEU A 465 38.47 -10.79 -21.42
CA LEU A 465 38.26 -9.41 -21.86
C LEU A 465 39.58 -8.61 -21.99
N ASP A 466 40.68 -9.32 -22.28
CA ASP A 466 42.02 -8.75 -22.50
C ASP A 466 42.47 -7.82 -21.36
N GLU A 467 42.98 -6.63 -21.68
CA GLU A 467 43.40 -5.60 -20.71
C GLU A 467 42.28 -5.15 -19.75
N LEU A 468 41.00 -5.26 -20.15
CA LEU A 468 39.85 -4.94 -19.30
C LEU A 468 39.57 -6.04 -18.26
N GLY A 469 40.07 -7.26 -18.46
CA GLY A 469 39.84 -8.39 -17.57
C GLY A 469 40.34 -8.16 -16.15
N LEU A 470 41.57 -7.66 -15.99
CA LEU A 470 42.16 -7.43 -14.65
C LEU A 470 41.44 -6.33 -13.85
N PRO A 471 41.07 -5.16 -14.42
CA PRO A 471 40.18 -4.21 -13.78
C PRO A 471 38.80 -4.81 -13.41
N LEU A 472 38.18 -5.56 -14.32
CA LEU A 472 36.84 -6.14 -14.11
C LEU A 472 36.81 -7.22 -13.02
N SER A 473 37.81 -8.10 -12.95
CA SER A 473 37.92 -9.07 -11.84
C SER A 473 38.06 -8.35 -10.50
N LYS A 474 38.96 -7.35 -10.41
CA LYS A 474 39.15 -6.57 -9.17
C LYS A 474 37.89 -5.83 -8.74
N LEU A 475 37.14 -5.27 -9.70
CA LEU A 475 35.85 -4.66 -9.43
C LEU A 475 34.85 -5.68 -8.90
N PHE A 476 34.75 -6.85 -9.54
CA PHE A 476 33.86 -7.92 -9.13
C PHE A 476 34.19 -8.42 -7.71
N ASP A 477 35.47 -8.62 -7.42
CA ASP A 477 35.95 -8.98 -6.08
C ASP A 477 35.57 -7.89 -5.05
N GLU A 478 35.71 -6.59 -5.36
CA GLU A 478 35.26 -5.51 -4.48
C GLU A 478 33.72 -5.49 -4.29
N LEU A 479 32.95 -5.69 -5.35
CA LEU A 479 31.48 -5.69 -5.31
C LEU A 479 30.90 -6.89 -4.54
N VAL A 480 31.57 -8.05 -4.56
CA VAL A 480 31.23 -9.19 -3.70
C VAL A 480 31.55 -8.87 -2.23
N ASN A 481 32.78 -8.42 -1.95
CA ASN A 481 33.22 -8.11 -0.59
C ASN A 481 32.42 -6.99 0.09
N LEU A 482 31.86 -6.04 -0.68
CA LEU A 482 31.04 -4.95 -0.13
C LEU A 482 29.83 -5.43 0.66
N HIS A 483 29.14 -6.48 0.19
CA HIS A 483 27.94 -7.01 0.84
C HIS A 483 28.23 -8.05 1.92
N SER A 484 29.51 -8.42 2.13
CA SER A 484 29.94 -9.45 3.10
C SER A 484 29.96 -8.99 4.56
N SER A 485 29.68 -7.72 4.85
CA SER A 485 29.85 -7.14 6.20
C SER A 485 28.99 -7.85 7.26
N PRO A 486 29.58 -8.33 8.38
CA PRO A 486 28.83 -9.00 9.44
C PRO A 486 27.87 -8.05 10.16
N PHE A 487 28.14 -6.74 10.14
CA PHE A 487 27.33 -5.73 10.83
C PHE A 487 25.84 -5.80 10.46
N PHE A 488 25.53 -5.90 9.17
CA PHE A 488 24.16 -5.98 8.65
C PHE A 488 23.47 -7.34 8.90
N ARG A 489 24.24 -8.37 9.30
CA ARG A 489 23.73 -9.68 9.74
C ARG A 489 23.43 -9.65 11.22
N ASN A 490 24.43 -9.26 12.02
CA ASN A 490 24.36 -9.10 13.45
C ASN A 490 23.20 -8.19 13.88
N TYR A 491 23.03 -7.03 13.23
CA TYR A 491 21.95 -6.09 13.56
C TYR A 491 20.55 -6.65 13.24
N ARG A 492 20.37 -7.40 12.14
CA ARG A 492 19.12 -8.14 11.88
C ARG A 492 18.84 -9.14 13.01
N GLN A 493 19.86 -9.90 13.42
CA GLN A 493 19.76 -10.90 14.48
C GLN A 493 19.43 -10.28 15.85
N LEU A 494 19.92 -9.06 16.16
CA LEU A 494 19.49 -8.29 17.33
C LEU A 494 17.98 -7.96 17.30
N ILE A 495 17.43 -7.57 16.14
CA ILE A 495 15.99 -7.29 15.97
C ILE A 495 15.16 -8.57 16.11
N ASP A 496 15.64 -9.70 15.63
CA ASP A 496 14.90 -10.96 15.75
C ASP A 496 14.98 -11.52 17.19
N TRP A 497 16.10 -11.35 17.90
CA TRP A 497 16.24 -11.69 19.32
C TRP A 497 15.34 -10.85 20.24
N ILE A 498 15.30 -9.50 20.13
CA ILE A 498 14.46 -8.68 21.02
C ILE A 498 12.97 -9.04 20.91
N ASN A 499 12.53 -9.43 19.72
CA ASN A 499 11.16 -9.83 19.44
C ASN A 499 10.87 -11.31 19.74
N HIS A 500 11.86 -12.08 20.20
CA HIS A 500 11.72 -13.49 20.53
C HIS A 500 10.90 -13.70 21.82
N PRO A 501 9.97 -14.69 21.88
CA PRO A 501 9.09 -14.89 23.03
C PRO A 501 9.80 -15.07 24.38
N LYS A 502 11.03 -15.63 24.40
CA LYS A 502 11.80 -15.86 25.65
C LYS A 502 12.25 -14.58 26.36
N ILE A 503 12.33 -13.43 25.68
CA ILE A 503 12.72 -12.14 26.30
C ILE A 503 11.49 -11.27 26.58
N SER A 504 10.51 -11.34 25.69
CA SER A 504 9.47 -10.33 25.59
C SER A 504 8.33 -10.53 26.60
N GLN A 505 8.52 -10.06 27.85
CA GLN A 505 7.36 -9.69 28.67
C GLN A 505 6.58 -8.59 27.93
N ARG A 506 5.28 -8.81 27.72
CA ARG A 506 4.37 -8.03 26.87
C ARG A 506 3.04 -7.83 27.59
N CYS A 507 2.30 -6.78 27.25
CA CYS A 507 0.90 -6.64 27.65
C CYS A 507 -0.01 -7.32 26.62
N SER A 508 -1.24 -7.66 27.00
CA SER A 508 -2.14 -8.32 26.02
C SER A 508 -2.74 -7.33 25.04
N PHE A 509 -2.64 -7.66 23.75
CA PHE A 509 -3.24 -6.93 22.64
C PHE A 509 -4.75 -6.82 22.79
N ASP A 510 -5.42 -7.90 23.24
CA ASP A 510 -6.87 -7.88 23.44
C ASP A 510 -7.28 -6.94 24.58
N ALA A 511 -6.50 -6.92 25.67
CA ALA A 511 -6.70 -6.02 26.79
C ALA A 511 -6.42 -4.54 26.42
N LEU A 512 -5.47 -4.30 25.51
CA LEU A 512 -5.19 -2.96 24.96
C LEU A 512 -6.38 -2.46 24.11
N VAL A 513 -6.93 -3.31 23.25
CA VAL A 513 -8.13 -3.00 22.45
C VAL A 513 -9.32 -2.75 23.37
N ASP A 514 -9.54 -3.57 24.41
CA ASP A 514 -10.64 -3.37 25.36
C ASP A 514 -10.46 -2.13 26.24
N SER A 515 -9.23 -1.72 26.58
CA SER A 515 -8.96 -0.41 27.20
C SER A 515 -9.41 0.74 26.29
N ALA A 516 -9.03 0.70 25.01
CA ALA A 516 -9.44 1.68 24.01
C ALA A 516 -10.98 1.73 23.81
N LEU A 517 -11.68 0.63 24.04
CA LEU A 517 -13.14 0.52 23.94
C LEU A 517 -13.89 1.03 25.17
N GLN A 518 -13.29 0.96 26.36
CA GLN A 518 -13.85 1.52 27.60
C GLN A 518 -13.73 3.04 27.66
N LYS A 519 -12.69 3.61 27.05
CA LYS A 519 -12.44 5.05 26.95
C LYS A 519 -13.33 5.77 25.92
N LYS A 520 -13.52 7.08 26.09
CA LYS A 520 -14.17 7.94 25.07
C LYS A 520 -13.20 8.21 23.90
N PRO A 521 -13.69 8.58 22.70
CA PRO A 521 -12.85 8.85 21.53
C PRO A 521 -11.71 9.87 21.75
N GLY A 522 -11.90 10.88 22.61
CA GLY A 522 -10.88 11.88 22.94
C GLY A 522 -9.91 11.52 24.07
N GLU A 523 -10.03 10.32 24.66
CA GLU A 523 -9.29 9.90 25.88
C GLU A 523 -8.31 8.73 25.61
N ARG A 524 -8.25 8.27 24.35
CA ARG A 524 -7.65 6.99 23.94
C ARG A 524 -6.58 7.07 22.84
N SER A 525 -6.05 8.26 22.56
CA SER A 525 -5.05 8.42 21.50
C SER A 525 -3.82 7.55 21.70
N ALA A 526 -3.35 7.40 22.95
CA ALA A 526 -2.20 6.55 23.28
C ALA A 526 -2.45 5.06 22.94
N GLU A 527 -3.64 4.52 23.24
CA GLU A 527 -3.99 3.16 22.83
C GLU A 527 -4.14 3.03 21.31
N VAL A 528 -4.74 4.03 20.65
CA VAL A 528 -4.95 4.01 19.18
C VAL A 528 -3.62 4.02 18.42
N GLU A 529 -2.68 4.89 18.77
CA GLU A 529 -1.36 4.91 18.13
C GLU A 529 -0.59 3.61 18.44
N LEU A 530 -0.65 3.09 19.67
CA LEU A 530 0.02 1.83 20.01
C LEU A 530 -0.54 0.63 19.22
N ILE A 531 -1.87 0.51 19.10
CA ILE A 531 -2.48 -0.54 18.26
C ILE A 531 -2.06 -0.36 16.78
N ALA A 532 -1.99 0.88 16.29
CA ALA A 532 -1.53 1.15 14.92
C ALA A 532 -0.06 0.77 14.71
N ASP A 533 0.81 1.00 15.70
CA ASP A 533 2.23 0.63 15.64
C ASP A 533 2.46 -0.88 15.72
N GLU A 534 1.73 -1.60 16.57
CA GLU A 534 1.79 -3.08 16.62
C GLU A 534 1.33 -3.69 15.28
N LEU A 535 0.32 -3.10 14.62
CA LEU A 535 -0.11 -3.47 13.27
C LEU A 535 0.94 -3.13 12.20
N ARG A 536 1.54 -1.93 12.22
CA ARG A 536 2.66 -1.55 11.33
C ARG A 536 3.79 -2.57 11.40
N MET A 537 4.21 -2.93 12.62
CA MET A 537 5.31 -3.88 12.82
C MET A 537 5.00 -5.29 12.29
N LEU A 538 3.72 -5.69 12.16
CA LEU A 538 3.36 -6.93 11.44
C LEU A 538 3.63 -6.81 9.93
N THR A 539 3.15 -5.75 9.28
CA THR A 539 3.38 -5.52 7.84
C THR A 539 4.86 -5.27 7.54
N ARG A 540 5.57 -4.54 8.42
CA ARG A 540 7.01 -4.30 8.32
C ARG A 540 7.81 -5.61 8.50
N GLY A 541 7.40 -6.43 9.47
CA GLY A 541 7.93 -7.77 9.69
C GLY A 541 7.75 -8.70 8.48
N PHE A 542 6.62 -8.62 7.76
CA PHE A 542 6.45 -9.31 6.48
C PHE A 542 7.53 -8.87 5.47
N TYR A 543 7.68 -7.57 5.21
CA TYR A 543 8.68 -7.10 4.23
C TYR A 543 10.13 -7.45 4.63
N ARG A 544 10.48 -7.38 5.93
CA ARG A 544 11.80 -7.83 6.41
C ARG A 544 12.02 -9.32 6.21
N ASN A 545 11.02 -10.17 6.51
CA ASN A 545 11.23 -11.61 6.61
C ASN A 545 10.93 -12.38 5.31
N VAL A 546 10.00 -11.93 4.47
CA VAL A 546 9.56 -12.67 3.27
C VAL A 546 10.72 -12.92 2.31
N SER A 547 10.92 -14.16 1.87
CA SER A 547 11.95 -14.51 0.91
C SER A 547 11.45 -14.34 -0.53
N LEU A 548 12.35 -14.00 -1.46
CA LEU A 548 12.00 -13.94 -2.88
C LEU A 548 11.67 -15.32 -3.46
N GLU A 549 12.14 -16.39 -2.81
CA GLU A 549 11.77 -17.78 -3.06
C GLU A 549 10.26 -18.01 -2.97
N GLU A 550 9.59 -17.30 -2.06
CA GLU A 550 8.14 -17.39 -1.84
C GLU A 550 7.32 -16.82 -3.00
N PHE A 551 7.93 -15.93 -3.79
CA PHE A 551 7.29 -15.34 -4.96
C PHE A 551 7.53 -16.15 -6.24
N ARG A 552 8.59 -16.98 -6.32
CA ARG A 552 8.95 -17.69 -7.56
C ARG A 552 7.78 -18.51 -8.09
N HIS A 553 7.60 -18.51 -9.41
CA HIS A 553 6.57 -19.29 -10.11
C HIS A 553 5.15 -19.21 -9.46
N ASN A 554 4.78 -18.10 -8.82
CA ASN A 554 3.55 -17.94 -8.04
C ASN A 554 3.40 -19.01 -6.92
N ASN A 555 4.46 -19.33 -6.16
CA ASN A 555 4.46 -20.43 -5.16
C ASN A 555 3.34 -20.35 -4.10
N TRP A 556 2.82 -19.16 -3.80
CA TRP A 556 1.70 -18.94 -2.86
C TRP A 556 0.32 -19.39 -3.37
N SER A 557 0.21 -19.86 -4.61
CA SER A 557 -1.05 -20.37 -5.20
C SER A 557 -0.97 -21.85 -5.60
N LYS A 558 -0.03 -22.60 -5.02
CA LYS A 558 0.22 -24.02 -5.33
C LYS A 558 -0.27 -24.96 -4.24
N ALA A 559 -0.38 -26.25 -4.56
CA ALA A 559 -0.69 -27.30 -3.59
C ALA A 559 0.35 -27.39 -2.44
N ASP A 560 1.61 -27.09 -2.72
CA ASP A 560 2.75 -27.10 -1.78
C ASP A 560 3.12 -25.70 -1.24
N GLN A 561 2.15 -24.78 -1.25
CA GLN A 561 2.28 -23.41 -0.74
C GLN A 561 2.76 -23.31 0.72
N SER A 562 2.44 -24.27 1.58
CA SER A 562 2.82 -24.28 3.01
C SER A 562 4.33 -24.21 3.22
N ASP A 563 5.05 -24.92 2.37
CA ASP A 563 6.48 -25.16 2.50
C ASP A 563 7.27 -24.12 1.69
N LYS A 564 6.66 -23.64 0.60
CA LYS A 564 7.29 -22.73 -0.36
C LYS A 564 6.95 -21.25 -0.17
N ALA A 565 5.86 -20.88 0.51
CA ALA A 565 5.37 -19.51 0.62
C ALA A 565 4.90 -19.14 2.04
N ARG A 566 5.60 -19.67 3.06
CA ARG A 566 5.20 -19.63 4.47
C ARG A 566 4.94 -18.22 5.03
N THR A 567 5.76 -17.22 4.71
CA THR A 567 5.61 -15.84 5.21
C THR A 567 4.49 -15.11 4.50
N ILE A 568 4.29 -15.37 3.19
CA ILE A 568 3.12 -14.88 2.43
C ILE A 568 1.83 -15.43 3.05
N LEU A 569 1.76 -16.75 3.29
CA LEU A 569 0.60 -17.38 3.92
C LEU A 569 0.36 -16.90 5.35
N GLN A 570 1.42 -16.74 6.16
CA GLN A 570 1.29 -16.21 7.51
C GLN A 570 0.76 -14.77 7.53
N CYS A 571 1.15 -13.93 6.55
CA CYS A 571 0.60 -12.58 6.43
C CYS A 571 -0.89 -12.59 6.04
N THR A 572 -1.29 -13.50 5.15
CA THR A 572 -2.69 -13.72 4.75
C THR A 572 -3.54 -14.22 5.92
N ASP A 573 -3.06 -15.20 6.69
CA ASP A 573 -3.72 -15.72 7.89
C ASP A 573 -3.88 -14.62 8.95
N ASN A 574 -2.80 -13.88 9.26
CA ASN A 574 -2.85 -12.74 10.19
C ASN A 574 -3.90 -11.69 9.77
N PHE A 575 -3.99 -11.35 8.48
CA PHE A 575 -5.00 -10.42 7.96
C PHE A 575 -6.42 -10.96 8.14
N ASN A 576 -6.67 -12.23 7.78
CA ASN A 576 -7.97 -12.88 7.91
C ASN A 576 -8.40 -13.01 9.39
N LYS A 577 -7.48 -13.37 10.28
CA LYS A 577 -7.69 -13.44 11.74
C LYS A 577 -8.02 -12.08 12.33
N LEU A 578 -7.25 -11.05 12.01
CA LEU A 578 -7.54 -9.68 12.45
C LEU A 578 -8.89 -9.16 11.91
N ASN A 579 -9.29 -9.56 10.70
CA ASN A 579 -10.61 -9.20 10.16
C ASN A 579 -11.72 -9.85 11.00
N ASN A 580 -11.65 -11.17 11.18
CA ASN A 580 -12.60 -11.94 11.97
C ASN A 580 -12.69 -11.41 13.41
N TYR A 581 -11.54 -11.06 14.00
CA TYR A 581 -11.40 -10.45 15.31
C TYR A 581 -12.11 -9.10 15.42
N PHE A 582 -11.81 -8.13 14.55
CA PHE A 582 -12.45 -6.81 14.63
C PHE A 582 -13.93 -6.85 14.28
N VAL A 583 -14.36 -7.73 13.35
CA VAL A 583 -15.79 -8.00 13.10
C VAL A 583 -16.44 -8.55 14.38
N HIS A 584 -15.83 -9.50 15.08
CA HIS A 584 -16.32 -9.98 16.38
C HIS A 584 -16.35 -8.87 17.44
N LYS A 585 -15.28 -8.07 17.60
CA LYS A 585 -15.21 -6.97 18.60
C LYS A 585 -16.19 -5.82 18.33
N ILE A 586 -16.72 -5.66 17.11
CA ILE A 586 -17.92 -4.83 16.86
C ILE A 586 -19.19 -5.57 17.30
N LEU A 587 -19.32 -6.85 16.91
CA LEU A 587 -20.56 -7.61 17.05
C LEU A 587 -20.83 -8.13 18.46
N SER A 588 -19.83 -8.26 19.34
CA SER A 588 -20.00 -8.63 20.75
C SER A 588 -20.63 -7.50 21.58
N GLN A 589 -20.56 -6.26 21.10
CA GLN A 589 -20.87 -5.04 21.85
C GLN A 589 -22.35 -4.85 22.18
N THR A 590 -22.60 -4.08 23.24
CA THR A 590 -23.95 -3.59 23.54
C THR A 590 -24.39 -2.53 22.53
N SER A 591 -25.71 -2.38 22.35
CA SER A 591 -26.33 -1.38 21.46
C SER A 591 -26.03 0.09 21.80
N LYS A 592 -25.41 0.34 22.96
CA LYS A 592 -24.85 1.65 23.33
C LYS A 592 -23.46 1.84 22.72
N ASN A 593 -22.60 0.81 22.80
CA ASN A 593 -21.16 0.91 22.50
C ASN A 593 -20.79 0.68 21.02
N VAL A 594 -21.63 0.04 20.20
CA VAL A 594 -21.33 -0.22 18.77
C VAL A 594 -20.79 1.02 18.03
N ALA A 595 -21.33 2.22 18.32
CA ALA A 595 -20.86 3.46 17.70
C ALA A 595 -19.43 3.87 18.17
N ASN A 596 -19.07 3.63 19.43
CA ASN A 596 -17.72 3.90 19.95
C ASN A 596 -16.66 3.01 19.28
N VAL A 597 -17.05 1.80 18.88
CA VAL A 597 -16.19 0.80 18.21
C VAL A 597 -16.00 1.15 16.74
N LEU A 598 -17.07 1.56 16.05
CA LEU A 598 -16.97 2.12 14.70
C LEU A 598 -16.08 3.38 14.69
N GLN A 599 -16.18 4.23 15.72
CA GLN A 599 -15.25 5.35 15.91
C GLN A 599 -13.82 4.89 16.21
N LEU A 600 -13.61 3.82 16.97
CA LEU A 600 -12.26 3.29 17.25
C LEU A 600 -11.57 2.85 15.96
N LEU A 601 -12.27 2.10 15.10
CA LEU A 601 -11.75 1.63 13.82
C LEU A 601 -11.44 2.81 12.87
N LEU A 602 -12.26 3.85 12.86
CA LEU A 602 -11.99 5.05 12.06
C LEU A 602 -10.79 5.85 12.60
N GLN A 603 -10.61 5.93 13.92
CA GLN A 603 -9.42 6.53 14.52
C GLN A 603 -8.16 5.70 14.22
N LEU A 604 -8.25 4.37 14.26
CA LEU A 604 -7.17 3.45 13.86
C LEU A 604 -6.79 3.63 12.38
N ALA A 605 -7.76 3.77 11.47
CA ALA A 605 -7.48 4.07 10.06
C ALA A 605 -6.70 5.38 9.88
N GLN A 606 -7.05 6.43 10.63
CA GLN A 606 -6.32 7.72 10.59
C GLN A 606 -4.91 7.60 11.20
N ALA A 607 -4.76 6.86 12.31
CA ALA A 607 -3.47 6.63 12.95
C ALA A 607 -2.52 5.84 12.04
N LEU A 608 -2.99 4.73 11.45
CA LEU A 608 -2.23 3.89 10.50
C LEU A 608 -1.73 4.69 9.28
N CYS A 609 -2.48 5.69 8.80
CA CYS A 609 -2.19 6.45 7.59
C CYS A 609 -2.27 7.98 7.79
N ASN A 610 -1.25 8.56 8.44
CA ASN A 610 -1.13 10.02 8.57
C ASN A 610 -0.19 10.62 7.50
N PHE A 611 -0.76 11.09 6.39
CA PHE A 611 0.00 11.66 5.27
C PHE A 611 0.70 12.98 5.58
N ARG A 612 0.43 13.63 6.74
CA ARG A 612 1.04 14.92 7.10
C ARG A 612 2.45 14.79 7.65
N GLY A 613 2.71 13.78 8.50
CA GLY A 613 3.96 13.63 9.25
C GLY A 613 5.09 12.88 8.53
N GLU A 614 4.84 12.39 7.32
CA GLU A 614 5.72 11.48 6.55
C GLU A 614 5.94 10.11 7.24
N SER A 615 5.21 9.86 8.32
CA SER A 615 5.12 8.61 9.06
C SER A 615 4.68 7.44 8.19
N GLU A 616 5.09 6.25 8.60
CA GLU A 616 4.87 4.98 7.90
C GLU A 616 3.37 4.71 7.70
N ALA A 617 2.89 4.91 6.47
CA ALA A 617 1.48 4.73 6.10
C ALA A 617 1.19 3.26 5.80
N ASP A 618 0.52 2.56 6.71
CA ASP A 618 0.18 1.14 6.52
C ASP A 618 -1.11 0.98 5.70
N LEU A 619 -0.93 0.87 4.38
CA LEU A 619 -2.01 0.67 3.42
C LEU A 619 -2.55 -0.77 3.45
N ASN A 620 -1.82 -1.71 4.03
CA ASN A 620 -2.25 -3.09 4.22
C ASN A 620 -3.30 -3.18 5.33
N HIS A 621 -3.00 -2.65 6.52
CA HIS A 621 -3.97 -2.56 7.61
C HIS A 621 -5.03 -1.47 7.41
N LEU A 622 -4.80 -0.46 6.58
CA LEU A 622 -5.88 0.41 6.10
C LEU A 622 -6.96 -0.37 5.33
N MET A 623 -6.53 -1.28 4.43
CA MET A 623 -7.45 -2.19 3.71
C MET A 623 -8.14 -3.16 4.68
N LEU A 624 -7.43 -3.66 5.70
CA LEU A 624 -8.04 -4.47 6.77
C LEU A 624 -9.23 -3.72 7.41
N ILE A 625 -9.01 -2.51 7.93
CA ILE A 625 -10.05 -1.73 8.60
C ILE A 625 -11.22 -1.44 7.65
N ALA A 626 -10.95 -1.10 6.38
CA ALA A 626 -11.99 -0.91 5.39
C ALA A 626 -12.79 -2.19 5.13
N SER A 627 -12.14 -3.35 4.99
CA SER A 627 -12.80 -4.64 4.77
C SER A 627 -13.69 -5.07 5.95
N VAL A 628 -13.29 -4.77 7.19
CA VAL A 628 -14.08 -4.97 8.41
C VAL A 628 -15.35 -4.10 8.39
N LEU A 629 -15.20 -2.81 8.09
CA LEU A 629 -16.32 -1.86 8.06
C LEU A 629 -17.29 -2.13 6.89
N ASN A 630 -16.76 -2.58 5.74
CA ASN A 630 -17.52 -2.94 4.55
C ASN A 630 -18.03 -4.40 4.53
N SER A 631 -17.75 -5.21 5.57
CA SER A 631 -18.36 -6.53 5.73
C SER A 631 -19.90 -6.43 5.73
N HIS A 632 -20.58 -7.35 5.03
CA HIS A 632 -22.04 -7.35 4.96
C HIS A 632 -22.70 -7.44 6.36
N ARG A 633 -22.02 -8.10 7.31
CA ARG A 633 -22.44 -8.24 8.71
C ARG A 633 -22.38 -6.91 9.47
N ILE A 634 -21.54 -5.97 9.03
CA ILE A 634 -21.34 -4.65 9.63
C ILE A 634 -22.12 -3.55 8.87
N LEU A 635 -22.08 -3.49 7.53
CA LEU A 635 -22.79 -2.47 6.73
C LEU A 635 -24.28 -2.35 7.05
N ARG A 636 -24.94 -3.49 7.32
CA ARG A 636 -26.34 -3.56 7.74
C ARG A 636 -26.66 -2.84 9.06
N LEU A 637 -25.64 -2.50 9.84
CA LEU A 637 -25.72 -1.75 11.11
C LEU A 637 -25.88 -0.23 10.90
N ASN A 638 -26.39 0.22 9.75
CA ASN A 638 -26.58 1.62 9.33
C ASN A 638 -27.13 2.57 10.42
N LYS A 639 -28.06 2.12 11.28
CA LYS A 639 -28.57 2.94 12.41
C LYS A 639 -27.49 3.38 13.42
N TYR A 640 -26.34 2.70 13.48
CA TYR A 640 -25.19 3.06 14.30
C TYR A 640 -24.21 3.94 13.54
N PHE A 641 -23.99 3.71 12.23
CA PHE A 641 -23.28 4.67 11.36
C PHE A 641 -23.95 6.06 11.35
N LYS A 642 -25.28 6.12 11.47
CA LYS A 642 -26.03 7.39 11.65
C LYS A 642 -25.80 8.09 13.00
N LYS A 643 -25.21 7.44 14.00
CA LYS A 643 -24.79 8.06 15.28
C LYS A 643 -23.40 8.71 15.19
N LEU A 644 -22.60 8.36 14.18
CA LEU A 644 -21.27 8.91 13.97
C LEU A 644 -21.34 10.42 13.67
N THR A 645 -20.33 11.16 14.12
CA THR A 645 -20.25 12.61 13.86
C THR A 645 -20.11 12.89 12.36
N PRO A 646 -20.34 14.13 11.89
CA PRO A 646 -20.05 14.50 10.51
C PRO A 646 -18.56 14.33 10.14
N ALA A 647 -17.65 14.48 11.11
CA ALA A 647 -16.22 14.24 10.89
C ALA A 647 -15.91 12.75 10.70
N ASP A 648 -16.41 11.88 11.59
CA ASP A 648 -16.24 10.42 11.50
C ASP A 648 -16.79 9.86 10.17
N ARG A 649 -17.96 10.35 9.73
CA ARG A 649 -18.55 9.94 8.45
C ARG A 649 -17.70 10.38 7.26
N GLU A 650 -17.02 11.52 7.36
CA GLU A 650 -16.09 11.97 6.34
C GLU A 650 -14.78 11.17 6.33
N VAL A 651 -14.29 10.72 7.51
CA VAL A 651 -13.19 9.73 7.58
C VAL A 651 -13.59 8.42 6.89
N TYR A 652 -14.80 7.92 7.15
CA TYR A 652 -15.31 6.70 6.51
C TYR A 652 -15.48 6.85 4.99
N ASN A 653 -15.99 7.98 4.50
CA ASN A 653 -16.08 8.26 3.06
C ASN A 653 -14.69 8.27 2.40
N GLN A 654 -13.72 8.99 3.00
CA GLN A 654 -12.37 9.10 2.47
C GLN A 654 -11.59 7.78 2.55
N LEU A 655 -11.87 6.93 3.56
CA LEU A 655 -11.36 5.55 3.62
C LEU A 655 -11.85 4.72 2.43
N ASP A 656 -13.17 4.72 2.20
CA ASP A 656 -13.85 3.96 1.15
C ASP A 656 -13.42 4.38 -0.27
N GLU A 657 -13.07 5.65 -0.48
CA GLU A 657 -12.44 6.14 -1.71
C GLU A 657 -10.95 5.74 -1.82
N LEU A 658 -10.17 5.91 -0.75
CA LEU A 658 -8.73 5.65 -0.74
C LEU A 658 -8.40 4.16 -1.01
N VAL A 659 -9.20 3.24 -0.46
CA VAL A 659 -9.06 1.79 -0.71
C VAL A 659 -9.83 1.28 -1.93
N SER A 660 -10.56 2.15 -2.64
CA SER A 660 -11.49 1.73 -3.69
C SER A 660 -10.78 0.97 -4.82
N ASN A 661 -11.37 -0.13 -5.30
CA ASN A 661 -10.84 -0.92 -6.42
C ASN A 661 -10.99 -0.22 -7.79
N GLN A 662 -11.65 0.93 -7.86
CA GLN A 662 -11.81 1.75 -9.07
C GLN A 662 -10.47 2.06 -9.74
N GLU A 663 -10.45 2.02 -11.07
CA GLU A 663 -9.24 2.20 -11.90
C GLU A 663 -8.05 1.34 -11.40
N ASN A 664 -8.31 0.07 -11.02
CA ASN A 664 -7.35 -0.87 -10.45
C ASN A 664 -6.65 -0.31 -9.20
N PHE A 665 -7.40 0.02 -8.15
CA PHE A 665 -6.88 0.55 -6.88
C PHE A 665 -6.07 1.86 -7.02
N LYS A 666 -6.51 2.76 -7.90
CA LYS A 666 -5.83 4.02 -8.26
C LYS A 666 -5.29 4.81 -7.07
N TRP A 667 -6.12 5.12 -6.08
CA TRP A 667 -5.72 5.94 -4.93
C TRP A 667 -4.76 5.21 -3.99
N LEU A 668 -5.02 3.93 -3.70
CA LEU A 668 -4.15 3.07 -2.88
C LEU A 668 -2.75 2.93 -3.50
N ARG A 669 -2.67 2.67 -4.82
CA ARG A 669 -1.40 2.63 -5.58
C ARG A 669 -0.71 3.98 -5.59
N ARG A 670 -1.46 5.08 -5.75
CA ARG A 670 -0.88 6.43 -5.73
C ARG A 670 -0.32 6.78 -4.35
N ALA A 671 -0.98 6.37 -3.26
CA ALA A 671 -0.46 6.49 -1.90
C ALA A 671 0.85 5.71 -1.73
N ALA A 672 0.88 4.44 -2.14
CA ALA A 672 2.09 3.62 -2.11
C ALA A 672 3.26 4.30 -2.87
N ASN A 673 2.97 4.88 -4.04
CA ASN A 673 3.97 5.44 -4.94
C ASN A 673 4.22 6.96 -4.74
N SER A 674 3.81 7.51 -3.59
CA SER A 674 4.04 8.91 -3.19
C SER A 674 4.74 9.07 -1.84
N PHE A 675 4.76 8.03 -1.00
CA PHE A 675 5.44 8.06 0.29
C PHE A 675 6.46 6.92 0.36
N ASP A 676 7.73 7.25 0.49
CA ASP A 676 8.81 6.25 0.57
C ASP A 676 8.64 5.29 1.75
N SER A 677 8.09 5.80 2.85
CA SER A 677 7.77 5.09 4.08
C SER A 677 6.45 4.30 4.04
N SER A 678 5.61 4.37 2.99
CA SER A 678 4.36 3.59 3.02
C SER A 678 4.63 2.08 2.94
N LEU A 679 3.82 1.30 3.64
CA LEU A 679 3.74 -0.16 3.54
C LEU A 679 2.56 -0.52 2.61
N PRO A 680 2.80 -1.00 1.38
CA PRO A 680 1.72 -1.27 0.42
C PRO A 680 0.82 -2.46 0.80
N PHE A 681 -0.38 -2.51 0.23
CA PHE A 681 -1.30 -3.63 0.36
C PHE A 681 -0.77 -4.88 -0.37
N ILE A 682 -0.44 -5.93 0.38
CA ILE A 682 0.36 -7.07 -0.10
C ILE A 682 -0.36 -7.91 -1.17
N PRO A 683 -1.66 -8.28 -1.02
CA PRO A 683 -2.40 -8.97 -2.09
C PRO A 683 -2.49 -8.21 -3.41
N GLY A 684 -2.37 -6.87 -3.38
CA GLY A 684 -2.25 -6.06 -4.60
C GLY A 684 -0.97 -6.37 -5.38
N ILE A 685 0.17 -6.50 -4.68
CA ILE A 685 1.45 -6.89 -5.28
C ILE A 685 1.38 -8.33 -5.81
N LEU A 686 0.82 -9.26 -5.03
CA LEU A 686 0.66 -10.66 -5.46
C LEU A 686 -0.17 -10.74 -6.75
N GLY A 687 -1.32 -10.06 -6.80
CA GLY A 687 -2.19 -10.03 -7.98
C GLY A 687 -1.55 -9.36 -9.21
N ASP A 688 -0.63 -8.42 -9.03
CA ASP A 688 0.15 -7.83 -10.13
C ASP A 688 1.22 -8.80 -10.64
N ILE A 689 1.92 -9.51 -9.75
CA ILE A 689 2.88 -10.56 -10.12
C ILE A 689 2.15 -11.68 -10.87
N THR A 690 1.02 -12.19 -10.38
CA THR A 690 0.17 -13.17 -11.06
C THR A 690 -0.16 -12.73 -12.48
N LYS A 691 -0.73 -11.52 -12.67
CA LYS A 691 -1.12 -11.00 -13.99
C LYS A 691 0.07 -10.85 -14.93
N ALA A 692 1.20 -10.32 -14.46
CA ALA A 692 2.41 -10.18 -15.27
C ALA A 692 3.03 -11.55 -15.62
N SER A 693 2.90 -12.54 -14.73
CA SER A 693 3.44 -13.89 -14.82
C SER A 693 2.64 -14.80 -15.77
N GLU A 694 1.32 -14.64 -15.80
CA GLU A 694 0.38 -15.46 -16.60
C GLU A 694 0.03 -14.81 -17.93
N GLY A 695 -0.06 -13.48 -18.00
CA GLY A 695 -0.31 -12.73 -19.24
C GLY A 695 0.85 -12.71 -20.25
N ASN A 696 1.97 -13.38 -19.96
CA ASN A 696 3.18 -13.40 -20.80
C ASN A 696 3.69 -14.82 -21.05
N SER A 697 3.55 -15.31 -22.28
CA SER A 697 4.01 -16.65 -22.69
C SER A 697 5.52 -16.75 -22.99
N ARG A 698 6.22 -15.62 -23.19
CA ARG A 698 7.67 -15.58 -23.46
C ARG A 698 8.44 -15.17 -22.22
N LEU A 699 9.49 -15.94 -21.89
CA LEU A 699 10.33 -15.73 -20.69
C LEU A 699 10.86 -14.30 -20.55
N ILE A 700 11.31 -13.67 -21.65
CA ILE A 700 11.90 -12.32 -21.61
C ILE A 700 10.84 -11.24 -21.31
N SER A 701 9.67 -11.26 -21.97
CA SER A 701 8.61 -10.27 -21.71
C SER A 701 7.94 -10.50 -20.35
N LYS A 702 7.81 -11.76 -19.94
CA LYS A 702 7.42 -12.13 -18.57
C LYS A 702 8.39 -11.53 -17.54
N SER A 703 9.69 -11.70 -17.76
CA SER A 703 10.72 -11.17 -16.86
C SER A 703 10.71 -9.64 -16.80
N GLU A 704 10.54 -8.95 -17.92
CA GLU A 704 10.35 -7.50 -17.94
C GLU A 704 9.16 -7.05 -17.07
N GLN A 705 7.98 -7.63 -17.32
CA GLN A 705 6.74 -7.16 -16.70
C GLN A 705 6.69 -7.51 -15.21
N VAL A 706 7.10 -8.72 -14.83
CA VAL A 706 7.16 -9.13 -13.42
C VAL A 706 8.28 -8.40 -12.68
N GLY A 707 9.44 -8.19 -13.31
CA GLY A 707 10.56 -7.42 -12.74
C GLY A 707 10.20 -5.96 -12.44
N GLY A 708 9.37 -5.33 -13.28
CA GLY A 708 8.80 -4.02 -13.01
C GLY A 708 7.92 -3.97 -11.75
N THR A 709 7.23 -5.07 -11.42
CA THR A 709 6.46 -5.20 -10.17
C THR A 709 7.38 -5.49 -8.98
N ILE A 710 8.33 -6.42 -9.14
CA ILE A 710 9.25 -6.88 -8.09
C ILE A 710 10.28 -5.82 -7.67
N LEU A 711 10.64 -4.86 -8.53
CA LEU A 711 11.48 -3.72 -8.12
C LEU A 711 10.88 -2.96 -6.93
N ASN A 712 9.56 -2.74 -6.93
CA ASN A 712 8.86 -2.10 -5.80
C ASN A 712 8.96 -2.94 -4.51
N LEU A 713 8.93 -4.27 -4.62
CA LEU A 713 9.11 -5.17 -3.47
C LEU A 713 10.53 -5.08 -2.91
N TYR A 714 11.56 -5.04 -3.78
CA TYR A 714 12.95 -4.81 -3.39
C TYR A 714 13.11 -3.46 -2.65
N GLU A 715 12.50 -2.38 -3.13
CA GLU A 715 12.52 -1.07 -2.46
C GLU A 715 11.95 -1.15 -1.04
N ARG A 716 10.74 -1.73 -0.88
CA ARG A 716 10.11 -1.84 0.45
C ARG A 716 10.87 -2.79 1.36
N LYS A 717 11.51 -3.83 0.84
CA LYS A 717 12.37 -4.73 1.61
C LYS A 717 13.65 -4.03 2.07
N CYS A 718 14.37 -3.35 1.18
CA CYS A 718 15.57 -2.56 1.50
C CYS A 718 15.30 -1.47 2.54
N LYS A 719 14.20 -0.71 2.39
CA LYS A 719 13.79 0.36 3.32
C LYS A 719 13.41 -0.17 4.72
N ASN A 720 12.98 -1.44 4.83
CA ASN A 720 12.50 -2.05 6.07
C ASN A 720 13.46 -3.06 6.72
N GLN A 721 14.48 -3.54 6.00
CA GLN A 721 15.45 -4.52 6.51
C GLN A 721 16.12 -4.10 7.82
N PHE A 722 16.33 -2.79 8.02
CA PHE A 722 17.07 -2.22 9.14
C PHE A 722 16.23 -1.39 10.12
N GLN A 723 14.90 -1.43 10.00
CA GLN A 723 14.04 -0.79 10.99
C GLN A 723 13.94 -1.65 12.24
N ALA A 724 14.17 -1.05 13.41
CA ALA A 724 14.01 -1.73 14.68
C ALA A 724 12.51 -1.85 15.04
N ASP A 725 11.99 -3.07 15.00
CA ASP A 725 10.69 -3.40 15.60
C ASP A 725 10.89 -3.81 17.06
N CYS A 726 9.99 -3.41 17.96
CA CYS A 726 9.95 -3.93 19.33
C CYS A 726 8.49 -4.04 19.78
N PHE A 727 7.89 -5.21 19.55
CA PHE A 727 6.50 -5.50 19.93
C PHE A 727 6.30 -5.36 21.45
N ARG A 728 5.42 -4.43 21.82
CA ARG A 728 5.02 -4.15 23.21
C ARG A 728 3.87 -5.06 23.64
N THR A 729 3.06 -5.53 22.69
CA THR A 729 1.94 -6.45 22.93
C THR A 729 2.23 -7.87 22.47
N ASP A 730 1.44 -8.83 22.98
CA ASP A 730 1.42 -10.24 22.57
C ASP A 730 0.78 -10.51 21.20
N ILE A 731 0.56 -9.50 20.34
CA ILE A 731 -0.18 -9.63 19.06
C ILE A 731 0.28 -10.80 18.17
N ARG A 732 1.58 -11.15 18.19
CA ARG A 732 2.14 -12.27 17.42
C ARG A 732 1.71 -13.62 17.99
N GLU A 733 1.77 -13.76 19.31
CA GLU A 733 1.35 -14.95 20.04
C GLU A 733 -0.18 -15.08 20.01
N PHE A 734 -0.90 -13.99 20.26
CA PHE A 734 -2.36 -13.86 20.12
C PHE A 734 -2.85 -14.33 18.75
N LEU A 735 -2.23 -13.88 17.64
CA LEU A 735 -2.61 -14.32 16.29
C LEU A 735 -2.20 -15.77 15.99
N ALA A 736 -1.17 -16.31 16.63
CA ALA A 736 -0.83 -17.73 16.51
C ALA A 736 -1.91 -18.62 17.16
N GLU A 737 -2.42 -18.22 18.33
CA GLU A 737 -3.42 -18.95 19.12
C GLU A 737 -4.88 -18.61 18.75
N TYR A 738 -5.12 -17.58 17.94
CA TYR A 738 -6.47 -17.08 17.62
C TYR A 738 -7.34 -18.09 16.86
N THR A 739 -8.47 -18.46 17.48
CA THR A 739 -9.54 -19.26 16.87
C THR A 739 -10.56 -18.38 16.15
N PHE A 740 -10.89 -18.70 14.90
CA PHE A 740 -11.94 -18.02 14.13
C PHE A 740 -13.33 -18.19 14.76
N TYR A 741 -14.07 -17.09 14.90
CA TYR A 741 -15.52 -17.14 15.16
C TYR A 741 -16.28 -17.44 13.87
N ASN A 742 -17.32 -18.27 13.96
CA ASN A 742 -18.11 -18.71 12.82
C ASN A 742 -18.84 -17.54 12.12
N GLU A 743 -18.79 -17.52 10.77
CA GLU A 743 -19.54 -16.62 9.88
C GLU A 743 -21.04 -16.52 10.24
N ASP A 744 -21.67 -17.66 10.56
CA ASP A 744 -23.08 -17.73 10.96
C ASP A 744 -23.33 -17.12 12.33
N GLU A 745 -22.48 -17.42 13.32
CA GLU A 745 -22.59 -16.83 14.66
C GLU A 745 -22.42 -15.31 14.63
N GLN A 746 -21.49 -14.81 13.82
CA GLN A 746 -21.35 -13.37 13.56
C GLN A 746 -22.61 -12.80 12.88
N SER A 747 -23.19 -13.53 11.92
CA SER A 747 -24.43 -13.12 11.25
C SER A 747 -25.61 -13.06 12.22
N LEU A 748 -25.80 -14.08 13.07
CA LEU A 748 -26.78 -14.09 14.17
C LEU A 748 -26.53 -12.94 15.16
N ALA A 749 -25.28 -12.73 15.58
CA ALA A 749 -24.89 -11.63 16.45
C ALA A 749 -25.24 -10.24 15.86
N SER A 750 -25.14 -10.10 14.53
CA SER A 750 -25.59 -8.91 13.78
C SER A 750 -27.12 -8.82 13.69
N TYR A 751 -27.84 -9.93 13.53
CA TYR A 751 -29.31 -9.93 13.51
C TYR A 751 -29.91 -9.52 14.87
N VAL A 752 -29.26 -9.82 16.00
CA VAL A 752 -29.65 -9.29 17.32
C VAL A 752 -29.53 -7.75 17.35
N LEU A 753 -28.39 -7.20 16.89
CA LEU A 753 -28.13 -5.76 16.88
C LEU A 753 -29.00 -4.99 15.88
N TYR A 754 -29.31 -5.60 14.73
CA TYR A 754 -30.19 -5.05 13.68
C TYR A 754 -31.02 -6.19 13.05
N PRO A 755 -32.29 -6.38 13.47
CA PRO A 755 -33.12 -7.51 13.01
C PRO A 755 -33.32 -7.56 11.50
N ARG A 756 -33.44 -8.77 10.96
CA ARG A 756 -33.74 -9.07 9.53
C ARG A 756 -34.98 -8.30 9.05
N ASN A 757 -35.19 -8.19 7.73
CA ASN A 757 -36.43 -7.64 7.19
C ASN A 757 -37.61 -8.63 7.17
N VAL A 758 -37.36 -9.87 7.61
CA VAL A 758 -38.40 -10.87 7.90
C VAL A 758 -39.15 -10.47 9.18
N PHE A 759 -40.46 -10.71 9.20
CA PHE A 759 -41.35 -10.45 10.33
C PHE A 759 -42.35 -11.60 10.50
N LEU A 760 -42.84 -11.77 11.72
CA LEU A 760 -43.96 -12.66 12.01
C LEU A 760 -45.25 -11.84 11.86
N ASP A 761 -46.08 -12.21 10.88
CA ASP A 761 -47.37 -11.53 10.64
C ASP A 761 -48.47 -12.19 11.48
N LEU A 762 -49.11 -11.40 12.33
CA LEU A 762 -50.19 -11.83 13.21
C LEU A 762 -51.53 -11.17 12.84
N SER A 763 -51.63 -10.54 11.66
CA SER A 763 -52.78 -9.69 11.28
C SER A 763 -54.10 -10.45 11.10
N GLN A 764 -54.06 -11.76 10.83
CA GLN A 764 -55.23 -12.60 10.53
C GLN A 764 -55.16 -13.96 11.23
N ILE A 765 -54.71 -14.02 12.49
CA ILE A 765 -54.61 -15.28 13.24
C ILE A 765 -55.97 -16.02 13.30
N ASN A 766 -55.97 -17.31 12.96
CA ASN A 766 -57.15 -18.16 12.93
C ASN A 766 -56.77 -19.66 13.01
N PHE A 767 -57.78 -20.55 13.00
CA PHE A 767 -57.59 -22.00 13.10
C PHE A 767 -56.74 -22.63 11.98
N SER A 768 -56.72 -22.06 10.76
CA SER A 768 -55.97 -22.64 9.64
C SER A 768 -54.53 -22.13 9.52
N ASN A 769 -54.15 -21.07 10.24
CA ASN A 769 -52.80 -20.50 10.17
C ASN A 769 -52.05 -20.39 11.52
N VAL A 770 -52.71 -20.57 12.68
CA VAL A 770 -52.02 -20.44 13.97
C VAL A 770 -50.87 -21.43 14.14
N THR A 771 -51.02 -22.67 13.66
CA THR A 771 -49.96 -23.70 13.71
C THR A 771 -48.76 -23.32 12.85
N SER A 772 -48.98 -22.83 11.62
CA SER A 772 -47.88 -22.41 10.75
C SER A 772 -47.23 -21.10 11.22
N ILE A 773 -47.97 -20.20 11.87
CA ILE A 773 -47.43 -19.03 12.57
C ILE A 773 -46.52 -19.46 13.73
N LEU A 774 -46.93 -20.42 14.57
CA LEU A 774 -46.12 -20.91 15.69
C LEU A 774 -44.91 -21.74 15.23
N GLN A 775 -45.08 -22.60 14.23
CA GLN A 775 -43.97 -23.33 13.59
C GLN A 775 -42.94 -22.35 13.05
N ARG A 776 -43.37 -21.36 12.28
CA ARG A 776 -42.51 -20.31 11.73
C ARG A 776 -41.84 -19.46 12.80
N PHE A 777 -42.54 -19.15 13.89
CA PHE A 777 -41.95 -18.43 15.03
C PHE A 777 -40.77 -19.22 15.64
N ASN A 778 -40.90 -20.54 15.74
CA ASN A 778 -39.79 -21.39 16.17
C ASN A 778 -38.67 -21.45 15.10
N GLN A 779 -38.99 -21.88 13.87
CA GLN A 779 -38.01 -22.21 12.83
C GLN A 779 -37.26 -21.00 12.24
N ASP A 780 -37.97 -19.90 11.90
CA ASP A 780 -37.32 -18.70 11.33
C ASP A 780 -36.53 -17.88 12.38
N PHE A 781 -36.80 -18.08 13.69
CA PHE A 781 -36.34 -17.17 14.75
C PHE A 781 -35.82 -17.86 16.02
N LEU A 782 -36.65 -18.59 16.78
CA LEU A 782 -36.25 -19.11 18.10
C LEU A 782 -35.19 -20.22 18.03
N ASP A 783 -35.19 -21.03 16.97
CA ASP A 783 -34.16 -22.03 16.68
C ASP A 783 -32.81 -21.35 16.38
N GLN A 784 -32.84 -20.11 15.90
CA GLN A 784 -31.67 -19.28 15.60
C GLN A 784 -31.34 -18.29 16.75
N ASN A 785 -31.96 -18.45 17.93
CA ASN A 785 -31.83 -17.56 19.09
C ASN A 785 -32.19 -16.07 18.82
N LEU A 786 -33.11 -15.83 17.89
CA LEU A 786 -33.58 -14.49 17.51
C LEU A 786 -35.02 -14.22 17.98
N LEU A 787 -35.36 -12.94 18.13
CA LEU A 787 -36.73 -12.46 18.31
C LEU A 787 -37.22 -11.69 17.06
N PRO A 788 -38.41 -12.01 16.52
CA PRO A 788 -38.93 -11.41 15.30
C PRO A 788 -39.39 -9.96 15.49
N LYS A 789 -39.44 -9.20 14.39
CA LYS A 789 -40.36 -8.07 14.26
C LYS A 789 -41.78 -8.64 14.16
N ILE A 790 -42.77 -8.02 14.80
CA ILE A 790 -44.17 -8.44 14.71
C ILE A 790 -44.95 -7.48 13.82
N LYS A 791 -45.73 -7.99 12.86
CA LYS A 791 -46.68 -7.19 12.08
C LYS A 791 -48.12 -7.43 12.58
N VAL A 792 -48.86 -6.35 12.82
CA VAL A 792 -50.30 -6.39 13.18
C VAL A 792 -51.02 -5.29 12.39
N GLY A 793 -51.74 -5.69 11.34
CA GLY A 793 -52.19 -4.76 10.31
C GLY A 793 -50.98 -4.09 9.65
N ASP A 794 -51.07 -2.78 9.40
CA ASP A 794 -49.97 -2.00 8.79
C ASP A 794 -48.84 -1.66 9.78
N LYS A 795 -48.96 -2.04 11.07
CA LYS A 795 -47.99 -1.68 12.11
C LYS A 795 -46.94 -2.79 12.28
N LEU A 796 -45.67 -2.42 12.10
CA LEU A 796 -44.51 -3.29 12.29
C LEU A 796 -43.78 -2.92 13.60
N ASP A 797 -44.00 -3.72 14.65
CA ASP A 797 -43.38 -3.56 15.96
C ASP A 797 -41.98 -4.19 16.05
N LEU A 798 -41.11 -3.56 16.85
CA LEU A 798 -39.75 -4.05 17.13
C LEU A 798 -39.76 -5.27 18.07
N PRO A 799 -38.71 -6.14 18.05
CA PRO A 799 -38.68 -7.38 18.83
C PRO A 799 -38.89 -7.24 20.35
N LYS A 800 -38.59 -6.07 20.94
CA LYS A 800 -38.90 -5.78 22.35
C LYS A 800 -40.40 -5.88 22.70
N LEU A 801 -41.28 -5.87 21.70
CA LEU A 801 -42.73 -6.00 21.84
C LEU A 801 -43.25 -7.38 21.40
N CYS A 802 -42.36 -8.31 21.01
CA CYS A 802 -42.72 -9.62 20.46
C CYS A 802 -43.73 -10.37 21.34
N LEU A 803 -43.33 -10.69 22.58
CA LEU A 803 -44.16 -11.43 23.53
C LEU A 803 -45.43 -10.69 23.97
N PRO A 804 -45.38 -9.38 24.33
CA PRO A 804 -46.59 -8.60 24.58
C PRO A 804 -47.59 -8.59 23.42
N LYS A 805 -47.12 -8.46 22.16
CA LYS A 805 -47.99 -8.42 20.98
C LYS A 805 -48.57 -9.79 20.67
N LEU A 806 -47.75 -10.84 20.62
CA LEU A 806 -48.19 -12.22 20.40
C LEU A 806 -49.32 -12.62 21.38
N LEU A 807 -49.12 -12.41 22.68
CA LEU A 807 -50.14 -12.72 23.69
C LEU A 807 -51.32 -11.73 23.72
N SER A 808 -51.20 -10.53 23.15
CA SER A 808 -52.35 -9.63 22.98
C SER A 808 -53.25 -10.07 21.80
N VAL A 809 -52.64 -10.49 20.69
CA VAL A 809 -53.35 -10.94 19.50
C VAL A 809 -54.01 -12.29 19.75
N PHE A 810 -53.31 -13.25 20.36
CA PHE A 810 -53.88 -14.55 20.74
C PHE A 810 -55.05 -14.41 21.73
N HIS A 811 -54.95 -13.51 22.71
CA HIS A 811 -56.04 -13.22 23.65
C HIS A 811 -57.27 -12.60 22.97
N ASN A 812 -57.06 -11.69 22.02
CA ASN A 812 -58.15 -11.09 21.24
C ASN A 812 -58.81 -12.11 20.31
N TRP A 813 -58.04 -13.04 19.73
CA TRP A 813 -58.55 -14.14 18.92
C TRP A 813 -59.40 -15.11 19.75
N LEU A 814 -58.91 -15.57 20.90
CA LEU A 814 -59.71 -16.35 21.85
C LEU A 814 -61.01 -15.63 22.23
N LYS A 815 -60.94 -14.32 22.51
CA LYS A 815 -62.12 -13.49 22.84
C LYS A 815 -63.14 -13.32 21.70
N SER A 816 -62.79 -13.65 20.45
CA SER A 816 -63.75 -13.66 19.35
C SER A 816 -64.58 -14.95 19.29
N MET A 817 -64.21 -15.97 20.08
CA MET A 817 -64.91 -17.26 20.16
C MET A 817 -65.97 -17.22 21.26
N THR A 818 -67.19 -17.63 20.93
CA THR A 818 -68.32 -17.75 21.87
C THR A 818 -68.64 -19.21 22.22
N GLN A 819 -68.32 -20.15 21.34
CA GLN A 819 -68.48 -21.60 21.50
C GLN A 819 -67.33 -22.32 20.78
N LEU A 820 -67.11 -23.60 21.13
CA LEU A 820 -66.08 -24.46 20.52
C LEU A 820 -66.66 -25.87 20.27
N SER A 821 -66.33 -26.46 19.12
CA SER A 821 -66.52 -27.90 18.91
C SER A 821 -65.36 -28.70 19.52
N GLU A 822 -65.56 -29.98 19.82
CA GLU A 822 -64.50 -30.85 20.36
C GLU A 822 -63.17 -30.84 19.55
N PRO A 823 -63.17 -30.97 18.21
CA PRO A 823 -61.91 -30.88 17.46
C PRO A 823 -61.26 -29.48 17.56
N GLN A 824 -62.04 -28.39 17.64
CA GLN A 824 -61.49 -27.05 17.87
C GLN A 824 -60.91 -26.90 19.29
N TYR A 825 -61.55 -27.51 20.28
CA TYR A 825 -61.09 -27.51 21.67
C TYR A 825 -59.76 -28.26 21.83
N LEU A 826 -59.68 -29.50 21.33
CA LEU A 826 -58.45 -30.30 21.37
C LEU A 826 -57.31 -29.62 20.60
N PHE A 827 -57.62 -29.00 19.46
CA PHE A 827 -56.68 -28.19 18.70
C PHE A 827 -56.20 -26.94 19.47
N LEU A 828 -57.07 -26.26 20.21
CA LEU A 828 -56.67 -25.12 21.04
C LEU A 828 -55.85 -25.52 22.26
N GLN A 829 -56.11 -26.70 22.86
CA GLN A 829 -55.25 -27.23 23.92
C GLN A 829 -53.83 -27.49 23.41
N SER A 830 -53.65 -28.20 22.28
CA SER A 830 -52.32 -28.45 21.71
C SER A 830 -51.63 -27.17 21.22
N THR A 831 -52.38 -26.26 20.58
CA THR A 831 -51.89 -24.93 20.18
C THR A 831 -51.41 -24.11 21.37
N LEU A 832 -52.13 -24.14 22.50
CA LEU A 832 -51.75 -23.38 23.70
C LEU A 832 -50.52 -23.99 24.40
N THR A 833 -50.36 -25.32 24.39
CA THR A 833 -49.12 -25.98 24.83
C THR A 833 -47.93 -25.52 23.98
N SER A 834 -48.02 -25.60 22.65
CA SER A 834 -46.96 -25.13 21.73
C SER A 834 -46.67 -23.63 21.87
N LEU A 835 -47.70 -22.80 22.07
CA LEU A 835 -47.52 -21.38 22.40
C LEU A 835 -46.78 -21.20 23.73
N SER A 836 -47.05 -22.01 24.76
CA SER A 836 -46.39 -21.90 26.07
C SER A 836 -44.90 -22.23 25.99
N GLU A 837 -44.52 -23.26 25.22
CA GLU A 837 -43.14 -23.63 24.92
C GLU A 837 -42.42 -22.52 24.15
N SER A 838 -43.06 -22.04 23.07
CA SER A 838 -42.55 -20.93 22.24
C SER A 838 -42.32 -19.66 23.06
N VAL A 839 -43.22 -19.36 24.00
CA VAL A 839 -43.11 -18.24 24.94
C VAL A 839 -41.95 -18.44 25.92
N ALA A 840 -41.80 -19.63 26.52
CA ALA A 840 -40.70 -19.94 27.43
C ALA A 840 -39.33 -19.80 26.73
N ARG A 841 -39.19 -20.33 25.51
CA ARG A 841 -38.00 -20.16 24.67
C ARG A 841 -37.70 -18.69 24.38
N ALA A 842 -38.71 -17.91 24.01
CA ALA A 842 -38.57 -16.48 23.73
C ALA A 842 -38.23 -15.65 24.98
N ILE A 843 -38.71 -16.03 26.17
CA ILE A 843 -38.31 -15.42 27.45
C ILE A 843 -36.83 -15.69 27.74
N LYS A 844 -36.38 -16.94 27.55
CA LYS A 844 -34.97 -17.32 27.68
C LYS A 844 -34.07 -16.49 26.76
N ILE A 845 -34.39 -16.46 25.47
CA ILE A 845 -33.67 -15.67 24.45
C ILE A 845 -33.67 -14.16 24.79
N ASN A 846 -34.80 -13.61 25.26
CA ASN A 846 -34.85 -12.22 25.72
C ASN A 846 -33.85 -11.98 26.86
N ASN A 847 -33.93 -12.79 27.91
CA ASN A 847 -33.20 -12.57 29.15
C ASN A 847 -31.70 -12.85 29.04
N GLU A 848 -31.31 -13.87 28.28
CA GLU A 848 -29.89 -14.25 28.10
C GLU A 848 -29.16 -13.35 27.11
N ILE A 849 -29.81 -12.94 26.03
CA ILE A 849 -29.20 -12.23 24.90
C ILE A 849 -29.65 -10.77 24.81
N TYR A 850 -30.95 -10.50 24.68
CA TYR A 850 -31.44 -9.15 24.37
C TYR A 850 -31.40 -8.18 25.57
N VAL A 851 -31.53 -8.66 26.81
CA VAL A 851 -31.29 -7.83 28.01
C VAL A 851 -29.84 -7.32 28.01
N LYS A 852 -28.85 -8.22 27.96
CA LYS A 852 -27.42 -7.88 27.98
C LYS A 852 -27.00 -7.01 26.79
N LYS A 853 -27.37 -7.42 25.57
CA LYS A 853 -26.86 -6.83 24.33
C LYS A 853 -27.65 -5.61 23.85
N MET A 854 -28.97 -5.63 24.02
CA MET A 854 -29.87 -4.60 23.48
C MET A 854 -30.49 -3.70 24.56
N GLY A 855 -30.31 -4.01 25.86
CA GLY A 855 -30.92 -3.26 26.95
C GLY A 855 -32.44 -3.42 27.01
N PHE A 856 -32.96 -4.58 26.61
CA PHE A 856 -34.38 -4.89 26.75
C PHE A 856 -34.73 -5.12 28.23
N PRO A 857 -36.01 -4.96 28.64
CA PRO A 857 -36.44 -5.33 29.99
C PRO A 857 -36.20 -6.81 30.25
N TYR A 858 -35.77 -7.15 31.47
CA TYR A 858 -35.83 -8.53 31.95
C TYR A 858 -37.29 -8.97 32.07
N ILE A 859 -37.60 -10.19 31.64
CA ILE A 859 -38.96 -10.73 31.68
C ILE A 859 -39.04 -11.78 32.78
N GLU A 860 -39.85 -11.49 33.81
CA GLU A 860 -40.23 -12.46 34.82
C GLU A 860 -41.18 -13.51 34.23
N GLU A 861 -40.77 -14.77 34.29
CA GLU A 861 -41.51 -15.89 33.72
C GLU A 861 -42.90 -16.07 34.37
N HIS A 862 -43.02 -15.73 35.66
CA HIS A 862 -44.26 -15.89 36.44
C HIS A 862 -45.43 -15.08 35.86
N CYS A 863 -45.21 -13.83 35.43
CA CYS A 863 -46.27 -13.00 34.84
C CYS A 863 -46.80 -13.58 33.53
N TYR A 864 -45.93 -14.24 32.76
CA TYR A 864 -46.30 -14.87 31.49
C TYR A 864 -46.96 -16.24 31.71
N LYS A 865 -46.51 -17.03 32.71
CA LYS A 865 -47.18 -18.26 33.17
C LYS A 865 -48.61 -18.00 33.65
N GLN A 866 -48.85 -17.00 34.49
CA GLN A 866 -50.20 -16.59 34.90
C GLN A 866 -51.09 -16.22 33.71
N ARG A 867 -50.54 -15.50 32.72
CA ARG A 867 -51.29 -15.08 31.53
C ARG A 867 -51.66 -16.27 30.64
N LEU A 868 -50.77 -17.25 30.47
CA LEU A 868 -51.05 -18.49 29.75
C LEU A 868 -52.06 -19.38 30.49
N GLN A 869 -51.96 -19.49 31.82
CA GLN A 869 -52.98 -20.14 32.66
C GLN A 869 -54.36 -19.49 32.51
N SER A 870 -54.43 -18.16 32.39
CA SER A 870 -55.69 -17.45 32.12
C SER A 870 -56.31 -17.80 30.76
N PHE A 871 -55.50 -18.26 29.78
CA PHE A 871 -56.01 -18.72 28.49
C PHE A 871 -56.55 -20.15 28.59
N PHE A 872 -55.86 -21.05 29.30
CA PHE A 872 -56.37 -22.41 29.58
C PHE A 872 -57.74 -22.35 30.27
N LEU A 873 -57.84 -21.59 31.37
CA LEU A 873 -59.09 -21.39 32.11
C LEU A 873 -60.21 -20.73 31.27
N TYR A 874 -59.85 -19.95 30.24
CA TYR A 874 -60.81 -19.33 29.34
C TYR A 874 -61.33 -20.30 28.27
N ILE A 875 -60.48 -21.19 27.76
CA ILE A 875 -60.86 -22.25 26.80
C ILE A 875 -61.79 -23.28 27.48
N GLU A 876 -61.43 -23.75 28.68
CA GLU A 876 -62.29 -24.58 29.54
C GLU A 876 -63.67 -23.92 29.77
N ARG A 877 -63.69 -22.61 30.03
CA ARG A 877 -64.91 -21.83 30.25
C ARG A 877 -65.78 -21.65 29.00
N ILE A 878 -65.22 -21.69 27.79
CA ILE A 878 -66.00 -21.67 26.55
C ILE A 878 -66.59 -23.06 26.27
N LYS A 879 -65.82 -24.14 26.45
CA LYS A 879 -66.32 -25.51 26.31
C LYS A 879 -67.48 -25.83 27.25
N THR A 880 -67.47 -25.27 28.46
CA THR A 880 -68.51 -25.50 29.48
C THR A 880 -69.74 -24.58 29.40
N GLN A 881 -69.88 -23.75 28.36
CA GLN A 881 -71.12 -22.99 28.12
C GLN A 881 -72.13 -23.79 27.27
N PRO A 882 -73.33 -24.08 27.78
CA PRO A 882 -74.35 -24.80 27.01
C PRO A 882 -74.92 -23.93 25.90
N ALA A 883 -75.16 -24.55 24.73
CA ALA A 883 -75.73 -23.89 23.56
C ALA A 883 -77.25 -23.70 23.68
N ASN A 884 -77.70 -22.78 24.55
CA ASN A 884 -79.01 -22.14 24.44
C ASN A 884 -79.17 -20.92 25.36
N ARG A 885 -79.26 -19.72 24.78
CA ARG A 885 -79.94 -18.52 25.34
C ARG A 885 -80.35 -17.56 24.21
N GLU A 886 -81.49 -17.83 23.60
CA GLU A 886 -82.28 -16.74 23.01
C GLU A 886 -82.99 -15.95 24.13
N ASN A 887 -83.18 -14.65 23.91
CA ASN A 887 -84.17 -13.75 24.53
C ASN A 887 -84.41 -13.82 26.07
N ALA A 888 -83.80 -12.89 26.79
CA ALA A 888 -84.34 -12.34 28.05
C ALA A 888 -83.85 -10.90 28.26
N ASP A 889 -84.74 -10.01 28.74
CA ASP A 889 -84.53 -8.56 28.75
C ASP A 889 -83.59 -8.01 29.84
N SER A 890 -83.19 -6.74 29.68
CA SER A 890 -82.15 -6.11 30.52
C SER A 890 -82.63 -5.63 31.90
N PRO A 891 -81.76 -5.71 32.92
CA PRO A 891 -81.85 -4.82 34.09
C PRO A 891 -80.50 -4.24 34.52
N ARG A 892 -79.79 -3.51 33.64
CA ARG A 892 -78.58 -2.73 34.03
C ARG A 892 -78.68 -1.22 33.86
N THR A 893 -79.74 -0.72 33.22
CA THR A 893 -80.13 0.70 33.19
C THR A 893 -80.41 1.27 34.59
N ALA A 894 -80.64 0.42 35.59
CA ALA A 894 -80.93 0.79 36.98
C ALA A 894 -79.69 1.16 37.83
N ILE A 895 -78.46 0.76 37.43
CA ILE A 895 -77.25 0.98 38.25
C ILE A 895 -76.64 2.39 38.03
N GLY A 896 -77.17 3.16 37.08
CA GLY A 896 -76.70 4.52 36.76
C GLY A 896 -77.10 5.64 37.73
N LYS A 897 -77.70 5.35 38.91
CA LYS A 897 -78.32 6.39 39.76
C LYS A 897 -78.01 6.40 41.27
N LEU A 898 -77.27 5.43 41.84
CA LEU A 898 -77.31 5.24 43.31
C LEU A 898 -76.00 5.03 44.09
N LYS A 899 -74.79 5.09 43.51
CA LYS A 899 -73.54 4.95 44.30
C LYS A 899 -72.28 5.64 43.76
N ALA A 900 -72.42 6.92 43.41
CA ALA A 900 -71.29 7.86 43.27
C ALA A 900 -71.48 9.16 44.07
N GLN A 901 -72.48 9.22 44.95
CA GLN A 901 -72.48 10.17 46.08
C GLN A 901 -71.79 9.51 47.28
N LEU A 902 -70.46 9.64 47.34
CA LEU A 902 -69.67 9.50 48.55
C LEU A 902 -68.35 10.27 48.33
N LEU A 903 -68.25 11.44 48.95
CA LEU A 903 -67.10 12.33 48.96
C LEU A 903 -66.39 12.28 50.33
N PHE A 904 -65.30 13.05 50.45
CA PHE A 904 -64.37 13.16 51.59
C PHE A 904 -63.37 11.99 51.71
N PHE A 905 -62.08 12.24 51.97
CA PHE A 905 -61.34 13.50 52.15
C PHE A 905 -60.57 13.84 50.83
N GLY A 906 -60.04 15.04 50.52
CA GLY A 906 -59.59 16.19 51.32
C GLY A 906 -58.09 16.06 51.64
N SER A 907 -57.16 16.99 51.38
CA SER A 907 -57.14 18.28 50.63
C SER A 907 -55.63 18.65 50.37
N SER A 908 -55.14 19.79 49.84
CA SER A 908 -55.69 21.10 49.43
C SER A 908 -54.63 21.91 48.61
N ARG A 909 -55.07 22.89 47.79
CA ARG A 909 -54.32 24.09 47.29
C ARG A 909 -53.09 23.88 46.37
N ALA A 910 -52.71 24.79 45.44
CA ALA A 910 -53.23 26.12 45.07
C ALA A 910 -53.19 26.41 43.53
N MET A 911 -53.84 27.52 43.14
CA MET A 911 -54.03 28.15 41.81
C MET A 911 -53.25 29.49 41.74
N PRO A 912 -53.35 30.38 40.71
CA PRO A 912 -53.87 30.31 39.31
C PRO A 912 -52.89 30.91 38.25
N GLY A 913 -53.37 31.15 37.02
CA GLY A 913 -52.74 32.00 35.98
C GLY A 913 -52.85 31.38 34.57
N GLU A 914 -54.02 31.38 33.91
CA GLU A 914 -54.54 32.46 33.04
C GLU A 914 -53.66 32.78 31.81
N GLY A 915 -54.16 32.75 30.57
CA GLY A 915 -55.48 32.34 30.09
C GLY A 915 -55.66 32.50 28.56
N GLU A 916 -56.79 31.99 28.04
CA GLU A 916 -57.38 32.34 26.72
C GLU A 916 -56.58 32.02 25.42
N SER A 917 -57.15 31.88 24.22
CA SER A 917 -58.55 31.75 23.75
C SER A 917 -58.67 30.77 22.55
N LYS A 918 -59.91 30.35 22.23
CA LYS A 918 -60.34 29.60 21.02
C LYS A 918 -60.80 30.60 19.92
N PRO A 919 -61.35 30.25 18.72
CA PRO A 919 -61.57 28.93 18.09
C PRO A 919 -61.27 28.77 16.56
N ALA A 920 -61.18 27.50 16.14
CA ALA A 920 -61.64 26.87 14.88
C ALA A 920 -62.03 27.64 13.59
N LYS A 921 -61.59 27.08 12.43
CA LYS A 921 -62.42 26.51 11.32
C LYS A 921 -61.48 25.75 10.32
N ARG A 922 -61.78 24.66 9.59
CA ARG A 922 -62.92 24.19 8.74
C ARG A 922 -63.06 25.06 7.46
N VAL A 923 -63.12 24.59 6.20
CA VAL A 923 -63.25 23.26 5.52
C VAL A 923 -62.60 23.32 4.10
N GLN A 924 -62.37 22.17 3.46
CA GLN A 924 -62.38 21.89 2.00
C GLN A 924 -61.16 22.16 1.10
N SER A 925 -60.76 21.06 0.48
CA SER A 925 -60.06 20.82 -0.78
C SER A 925 -60.53 21.60 -2.01
N LEU A 926 -59.62 21.78 -2.99
CA LEU A 926 -59.82 21.25 -4.35
C LEU A 926 -58.48 21.08 -5.11
N ASN A 927 -58.52 20.47 -6.29
CA ASN A 927 -57.35 19.92 -7.00
C ASN A 927 -56.70 20.92 -7.98
N SER A 928 -55.38 20.85 -8.12
CA SER A 928 -54.73 20.76 -9.44
C SER A 928 -53.31 20.18 -9.32
N SER A 929 -52.77 19.71 -10.43
CA SER A 929 -51.46 19.07 -10.57
C SER A 929 -50.33 20.08 -10.81
N GLU A 930 -49.12 19.79 -10.32
CA GLU A 930 -47.98 19.56 -11.23
C GLU A 930 -46.77 18.90 -10.56
N SER A 931 -45.73 18.66 -11.35
CA SER A 931 -44.66 17.68 -11.13
C SER A 931 -43.51 18.15 -10.22
N SER A 932 -42.93 17.22 -9.46
CA SER A 932 -41.47 17.05 -9.36
C SER A 932 -41.09 15.74 -8.67
N SER A 933 -40.55 14.78 -9.42
CA SER A 933 -40.07 13.50 -8.90
C SER A 933 -38.59 13.58 -8.47
N SER A 934 -38.35 13.77 -7.17
CA SER A 934 -37.01 13.60 -6.59
C SER A 934 -36.64 12.11 -6.50
N LEU A 935 -36.18 11.56 -7.63
CA LEU A 935 -35.62 10.22 -7.74
C LEU A 935 -34.45 10.04 -6.76
N TRP A 936 -34.73 9.35 -5.65
CA TRP A 936 -33.68 8.76 -4.81
C TRP A 936 -32.96 7.70 -5.65
N LYS A 937 -31.78 8.05 -6.18
CA LYS A 937 -30.88 7.06 -6.78
C LYS A 937 -30.57 6.00 -5.73
N GLU A 938 -30.70 4.74 -6.12
CA GLU A 938 -30.27 3.62 -5.30
C GLU A 938 -28.80 3.80 -4.87
N PRO A 939 -28.39 3.30 -3.69
CA PRO A 939 -26.99 3.25 -3.36
C PRO A 939 -26.26 2.44 -4.44
N ARG A 940 -25.31 3.08 -5.14
CA ARG A 940 -24.40 2.39 -6.08
C ARG A 940 -23.89 1.12 -5.40
N ARG A 941 -23.94 -0.03 -6.09
CA ARG A 941 -23.35 -1.28 -5.60
C ARG A 941 -21.90 -0.99 -5.17
N LYS A 942 -21.64 -0.98 -3.87
CA LYS A 942 -20.30 -0.78 -3.33
C LYS A 942 -19.49 -2.05 -3.60
N SER A 943 -18.32 -1.90 -4.21
CA SER A 943 -17.37 -3.00 -4.37
C SER A 943 -16.73 -3.32 -3.01
N THR A 944 -17.06 -4.48 -2.46
CA THR A 944 -16.29 -5.09 -1.38
C THR A 944 -14.89 -5.47 -1.88
N PRO A 945 -13.83 -5.29 -1.08
CA PRO A 945 -12.56 -5.98 -1.31
C PRO A 945 -12.76 -7.51 -1.25
N PRO A 946 -11.94 -8.30 -1.95
CA PRO A 946 -12.02 -9.76 -1.89
C PRO A 946 -11.62 -10.28 -0.50
N SER A 947 -12.34 -11.29 -0.02
CA SER A 947 -11.87 -12.19 1.04
C SER A 947 -10.75 -13.09 0.49
N LEU A 948 -9.72 -13.34 1.30
CA LEU A 948 -8.60 -14.20 0.92
C LEU A 948 -8.95 -15.67 1.21
N GLU A 949 -9.62 -16.31 0.26
CA GLU A 949 -9.78 -17.77 0.22
C GLU A 949 -8.48 -18.42 -0.28
N CYS A 950 -7.62 -18.85 0.63
CA CYS A 950 -6.69 -19.94 0.33
C CYS A 950 -7.51 -21.24 0.25
N GLY A 951 -7.46 -21.93 -0.89
CA GLY A 951 -8.30 -23.11 -1.17
C GLY A 951 -8.09 -24.27 -0.18
N SER A 952 -8.92 -24.33 0.86
CA SER A 952 -8.92 -25.42 1.83
C SER A 952 -9.67 -26.64 1.27
N VAL A 953 -8.92 -27.63 0.79
CA VAL A 953 -9.48 -28.93 0.39
C VAL A 953 -10.05 -29.62 1.64
N GLY A 954 -11.37 -29.66 1.76
CA GLY A 954 -12.06 -30.05 3.00
C GLY A 954 -13.39 -30.77 2.78
N ILE A 955 -13.30 -32.03 2.31
CA ILE A 955 -14.26 -33.14 2.48
C ILE A 955 -15.77 -32.85 2.30
N SER A 956 -16.37 -33.55 1.33
CA SER A 956 -17.81 -33.51 1.03
C SER A 956 -18.73 -33.81 2.24
N LEU A 957 -19.73 -32.95 2.46
CA LEU A 957 -20.99 -33.29 3.12
C LEU A 957 -22.15 -32.73 2.29
N ASP A 958 -23.12 -33.58 1.98
CA ASP A 958 -24.27 -33.24 1.13
C ASP A 958 -25.33 -32.38 1.84
N GLY A 959 -26.07 -31.59 1.04
CA GLY A 959 -27.48 -31.33 1.32
C GLY A 959 -27.87 -30.02 2.01
N GLY A 960 -27.67 -28.88 1.34
CA GLY A 960 -28.36 -27.64 1.73
C GLY A 960 -27.99 -26.43 0.86
N LEU A 961 -28.93 -25.90 0.07
CA LEU A 961 -28.68 -24.69 -0.73
C LEU A 961 -28.60 -23.44 0.17
N ALA A 962 -27.39 -23.02 0.49
CA ALA A 962 -27.11 -21.62 0.76
C ALA A 962 -27.14 -20.83 -0.57
N SER A 963 -27.79 -19.67 -0.60
CA SER A 963 -27.75 -18.79 -1.76
C SER A 963 -26.41 -18.06 -1.83
N LEU A 964 -25.63 -18.32 -2.87
CA LEU A 964 -24.33 -17.68 -3.12
C LEU A 964 -24.44 -16.15 -3.05
N THR A 965 -23.39 -15.48 -2.57
CA THR A 965 -23.33 -14.02 -2.68
C THR A 965 -22.98 -13.61 -4.12
N PRO A 966 -23.31 -12.37 -4.53
CA PRO A 966 -22.87 -11.81 -5.82
C PRO A 966 -21.34 -11.67 -5.97
N ILE A 967 -20.54 -12.09 -4.97
CA ILE A 967 -19.08 -12.12 -5.02
C ILE A 967 -18.62 -13.51 -5.49
N GLU A 968 -19.19 -14.58 -4.92
CA GLU A 968 -18.97 -15.95 -5.38
C GLU A 968 -19.37 -16.13 -6.86
N GLU A 969 -20.51 -15.55 -7.28
CA GLU A 969 -20.91 -15.53 -8.70
C GLU A 969 -19.85 -14.85 -9.60
N ASN A 970 -19.26 -13.73 -9.15
CA ASN A 970 -18.24 -13.00 -9.93
C ASN A 970 -16.88 -13.72 -9.96
N ILE A 971 -16.52 -14.47 -8.91
CA ILE A 971 -15.29 -15.30 -8.90
C ILE A 971 -15.43 -16.45 -9.89
N ILE A 972 -16.59 -17.12 -9.92
CA ILE A 972 -16.90 -18.14 -10.92
C ILE A 972 -16.89 -17.53 -12.34
N GLN A 973 -17.43 -16.32 -12.52
CA GLN A 973 -17.49 -15.68 -13.83
C GLN A 973 -16.12 -15.18 -14.35
N MET A 974 -15.22 -14.74 -13.47
CA MET A 974 -13.82 -14.49 -13.87
C MET A 974 -13.05 -15.76 -14.25
N ALA A 975 -13.46 -16.92 -13.73
CA ALA A 975 -12.92 -18.23 -14.12
C ALA A 975 -13.60 -18.84 -15.37
N SER A 976 -14.81 -18.41 -15.74
CA SER A 976 -15.46 -18.84 -16.99
C SER A 976 -14.96 -18.09 -18.21
N ASP A 977 -14.71 -16.78 -18.07
CA ASP A 977 -14.31 -15.91 -19.18
C ASP A 977 -12.85 -16.15 -19.61
N THR A 978 -12.10 -16.97 -18.88
CA THR A 978 -10.76 -17.47 -19.23
C THR A 978 -10.77 -18.72 -20.13
N PHE A 979 -11.95 -19.23 -20.53
CA PHE A 979 -12.10 -20.43 -21.38
C PHE A 979 -12.76 -20.18 -22.75
N SER A 980 -12.68 -18.96 -23.29
CA SER A 980 -13.30 -18.61 -24.59
C SER A 980 -12.43 -17.82 -25.57
N LEU A 981 -11.13 -18.17 -25.70
CA LEU A 981 -10.41 -18.25 -26.99
C LEU A 981 -9.04 -18.93 -26.88
#